data_AF-M2QJN5-F1
#
_entry.id   AF-M2QJN5-F1
#
_cell.length_a   1.000
_cell.length_b   1.000
_cell.length_c   1.000
_cell.angle_alpha   90.00
_cell.angle_beta   90.00
_cell.angle_gamma   90.00
#
_symmetry.space_group_name_H-M   'P 1'
#
loop_
_entity.id
_entity.type
_entity.pdbx_description
1 polymer ?
#
loop_
_entity_poly.entity_id
_entity_poly.type
_entity_poly.pdbx_seq_one_letter_code
_entity_poly.pdbx_strand_id
1 'polypeptide(L)'
;MSFDGITHILHYLVHYVDEASSKTLERWCRRAHAELTRAWDWFEHELECHEPDISGPNIHPDDVAKILCMIAAILEALSDFVRHCVSRHPRPLRHGLSFTQIHTGKFGDIYREKLLQDGWCPFAIEMLSCAGIIPLAYAYRCGPSSRGDILYENDNHKRCTPTECMRNAIDIATYSNRHVTGTCRCEYLAPPKNTVEQMILNGDIPVIRVQSTSTDQSPHSLQPGADLQYDQNGEANNNIEDVMPTVSCRKSSSTPYVAISHVWADGLGSTTEKGLPLCLMKQLGMMAGRLVTGGAFWIDSLCVPRDKRTRALAIGKMAQIYREAEVVLVIDSGIQRCSLKTPYTEIKLRIATSGWMQRVWTLQEACLARKLVFKLSDGYMDMKDVPGHTNQSADARLSKILNTILAPAHKSASETCHCSINDISHRLAWRNIGRAHDETLAIAALLYVDAKELVMLPPESRMAKLLLSVRSMHSSVVFKKGPKIKVPGFRWASRSLIGHDSHFTMACDAICTDQGLETSYPCICFEKTTFRRDEVWFLRLGKRPVTGGCFIIMPTQDDGGSDEYTCDGIIVPEVPDSGDTVGGAVLLCDRDTTRSQAEDARLAAIWTKRLYVRAAGYETPKLHPNLRVIKVRSLGKQDLLLT
;
A
#
# COMPACT_ATOMS: atom_id res chain seq x y z
N MET A 1 -24.98 -25.95 -22.39
CA MET A 1 -23.95 -26.61 -21.55
C MET A 1 -24.42 -26.55 -20.11
N SER A 2 -24.56 -27.68 -19.41
CA SER A 2 -24.87 -27.70 -17.98
C SER A 2 -23.66 -27.26 -17.16
N PHE A 3 -23.90 -26.77 -15.94
CA PHE A 3 -22.86 -26.35 -14.99
C PHE A 3 -21.86 -27.49 -14.70
N ASP A 4 -22.31 -28.74 -14.72
CA ASP A 4 -21.47 -29.93 -14.54
C ASP A 4 -20.46 -30.13 -15.67
N GLY A 5 -20.82 -29.80 -16.92
CA GLY A 5 -19.92 -29.92 -18.07
C GLY A 5 -18.75 -28.93 -18.03
N ILE A 6 -18.98 -27.70 -17.57
CA ILE A 6 -17.94 -26.68 -17.39
C ILE A 6 -16.99 -27.09 -16.26
N THR A 7 -17.54 -27.59 -15.15
CA THR A 7 -16.76 -28.02 -14.00
C THR A 7 -15.82 -29.18 -14.36
N HIS A 8 -16.29 -30.12 -15.18
CA HIS A 8 -15.48 -31.23 -15.68
C HIS A 8 -14.34 -30.78 -16.62
N ILE A 9 -14.62 -29.83 -17.53
CA ILE A 9 -13.62 -29.26 -18.44
C ILE A 9 -12.53 -28.50 -17.65
N LEU A 10 -12.93 -27.71 -16.65
CA LEU A 10 -11.99 -26.98 -15.80
C LEU A 10 -11.13 -27.93 -14.95
N HIS A 11 -11.72 -28.99 -14.37
CA HIS A 11 -10.97 -30.02 -13.65
C HIS A 11 -9.97 -30.74 -14.56
N TYR A 12 -10.38 -31.07 -15.79
CA TYR A 12 -9.53 -31.74 -16.77
C TYR A 12 -8.38 -30.85 -17.26
N LEU A 13 -8.65 -29.55 -17.46
CA LEU A 13 -7.63 -28.56 -17.82
C LEU A 13 -6.59 -28.38 -16.71
N VAL A 14 -7.01 -28.32 -15.44
CA VAL A 14 -6.09 -28.24 -14.29
C VAL A 14 -5.20 -29.49 -14.23
N HIS A 15 -5.79 -30.68 -14.35
CA HIS A 15 -5.04 -31.95 -14.36
C HIS A 15 -4.03 -32.01 -15.51
N TYR A 16 -4.43 -31.60 -16.72
CA TYR A 16 -3.56 -31.60 -17.89
C TYR A 16 -2.41 -30.59 -17.77
N VAL A 17 -2.65 -29.44 -17.13
CA VAL A 17 -1.61 -28.43 -16.85
C VAL A 17 -0.58 -28.96 -15.85
N ASP A 18 -1.02 -29.66 -14.81
CA ASP A 18 -0.15 -30.21 -13.78
C ASP A 18 0.72 -31.37 -14.30
N GLU A 19 0.25 -32.12 -15.31
CA GLU A 19 0.97 -33.25 -15.92
C GLU A 19 1.77 -32.89 -17.20
N ALA A 20 1.61 -31.68 -17.74
CA ALA A 20 2.23 -31.27 -18.99
C ALA A 20 3.75 -31.06 -18.88
N SER A 21 4.50 -31.48 -19.92
CA SER A 21 5.93 -31.15 -20.03
C SER A 21 6.14 -29.63 -20.10
N SER A 22 7.27 -29.14 -19.60
CA SER A 22 7.59 -27.70 -19.57
C SER A 22 7.50 -27.01 -20.92
N LYS A 23 7.91 -27.68 -22.00
CA LYS A 23 7.84 -27.14 -23.36
C LYS A 23 6.40 -27.07 -23.89
N THR A 24 5.56 -28.03 -23.50
CA THR A 24 4.14 -28.06 -23.88
C THR A 24 3.38 -26.95 -23.17
N LEU A 25 3.62 -26.79 -21.86
CA LEU A 25 3.00 -25.73 -21.07
C LEU A 25 3.43 -24.35 -21.58
N GLU A 26 4.72 -24.14 -21.85
CA GLU A 26 5.22 -22.88 -22.42
C GLU A 26 4.53 -22.50 -23.74
N ARG A 27 4.36 -23.47 -24.66
CA ARG A 27 3.63 -23.23 -25.93
C ARG A 27 2.16 -22.92 -25.69
N TRP A 28 1.51 -23.65 -24.79
CA TRP A 28 0.12 -23.41 -24.43
C TRP A 28 -0.06 -22.01 -23.82
N CYS A 29 0.77 -21.63 -22.84
CA CYS A 29 0.72 -20.32 -22.20
C CYS A 29 0.94 -19.18 -23.19
N ARG A 30 1.90 -19.31 -24.12
CA ARG A 30 2.11 -18.32 -25.19
C ARG A 30 0.88 -18.19 -26.09
N ARG A 31 0.26 -19.31 -26.46
CA ARG A 31 -0.95 -19.29 -27.30
C ARG A 31 -2.13 -18.69 -26.54
N ALA A 32 -2.36 -19.09 -25.29
CA ALA A 32 -3.39 -18.56 -24.43
C ALA A 32 -3.24 -17.05 -24.22
N HIS A 33 -2.01 -16.57 -23.95
CA HIS A 33 -1.74 -15.14 -23.88
C HIS A 33 -2.03 -14.44 -25.22
N ALA A 34 -1.55 -14.97 -26.35
CA ALA A 34 -1.80 -14.34 -27.65
C ALA A 34 -3.30 -14.24 -27.98
N GLU A 35 -4.09 -15.29 -27.71
CA GLU A 35 -5.54 -15.24 -27.94
C GLU A 35 -6.25 -14.30 -26.96
N LEU A 36 -5.86 -14.29 -25.68
CA LEU A 36 -6.44 -13.36 -24.69
C LEU A 36 -6.10 -11.91 -25.01
N THR A 37 -4.88 -11.62 -25.47
CA THR A 37 -4.48 -10.28 -25.94
C THR A 37 -5.32 -9.88 -27.14
N ARG A 38 -5.47 -10.73 -28.17
CA ARG A 38 -6.32 -10.41 -29.33
C ARG A 38 -7.78 -10.20 -28.94
N ALA A 39 -8.32 -11.03 -28.05
CA ALA A 39 -9.68 -10.89 -27.56
C ALA A 39 -9.85 -9.56 -26.83
N TRP A 40 -8.85 -9.13 -26.07
CA TRP A 40 -8.86 -7.82 -25.43
C TRP A 40 -8.74 -6.66 -26.42
N ASP A 41 -7.77 -6.71 -27.34
CA ASP A 41 -7.56 -5.66 -28.34
C ASP A 41 -8.81 -5.46 -29.21
N TRP A 42 -9.46 -6.56 -29.60
CA TRP A 42 -10.74 -6.50 -30.33
C TRP A 42 -11.84 -5.88 -29.47
N PHE A 43 -11.94 -6.29 -28.21
CA PHE A 43 -12.95 -5.79 -27.27
C PHE A 43 -12.77 -4.30 -26.93
N GLU A 44 -11.52 -3.83 -26.86
CA GLU A 44 -11.17 -2.42 -26.67
C GLU A 44 -11.43 -1.60 -27.96
N HIS A 45 -11.08 -2.14 -29.13
CA HIS A 45 -11.36 -1.49 -30.42
C HIS A 45 -12.86 -1.26 -30.67
N GLU A 46 -13.70 -2.27 -30.39
CA GLU A 46 -15.16 -2.15 -30.50
C GLU A 46 -15.72 -1.02 -29.63
N LEU A 47 -15.13 -0.74 -28.46
CA LEU A 47 -15.50 0.38 -27.59
C LEU A 47 -15.00 1.75 -28.04
N GLU A 48 -13.84 1.81 -28.70
CA GLU A 48 -13.25 3.06 -29.17
C GLU A 48 -13.95 3.54 -30.44
N CYS A 49 -14.27 2.61 -31.34
CA CYS A 49 -14.90 2.91 -32.62
C CYS A 49 -16.42 3.04 -32.55
N HIS A 50 -17.07 2.51 -31.51
CA HIS A 50 -18.50 2.62 -31.29
C HIS A 50 -18.77 3.16 -29.88
N GLU A 51 -19.20 4.43 -29.75
CA GLU A 51 -20.26 4.68 -28.76
C GLU A 51 -21.37 3.73 -29.15
N PRO A 52 -21.68 2.71 -28.35
CA PRO A 52 -22.43 1.59 -28.87
C PRO A 52 -23.82 2.07 -29.29
N ASP A 53 -24.03 2.26 -30.60
CA ASP A 53 -25.34 2.20 -31.24
C ASP A 53 -25.79 0.72 -31.28
N ILE A 54 -25.61 0.03 -30.15
CA ILE A 54 -26.22 -1.27 -29.81
C ILE A 54 -27.66 -1.01 -29.34
N SER A 55 -28.12 0.24 -29.36
CA SER A 55 -29.51 0.66 -29.37
C SER A 55 -30.23 0.21 -30.65
N GLY A 56 -30.32 -1.10 -30.85
CA GLY A 56 -31.56 -1.63 -31.41
C GLY A 56 -32.72 -1.07 -30.57
N PRO A 57 -33.89 -0.77 -31.15
CA PRO A 57 -34.96 0.01 -30.51
C PRO A 57 -35.51 -0.56 -29.18
N ASN A 58 -35.00 -1.70 -28.69
CA ASN A 58 -35.44 -2.41 -27.50
C ASN A 58 -34.32 -2.75 -26.48
N ILE A 59 -33.07 -2.28 -26.63
CA ILE A 59 -31.98 -2.59 -25.67
C ILE A 59 -31.58 -1.32 -24.91
N HIS A 60 -31.73 -1.35 -23.58
CA HIS A 60 -31.36 -0.24 -22.71
C HIS A 60 -29.82 -0.11 -22.62
N PRO A 61 -29.24 1.10 -22.68
CA PRO A 61 -27.79 1.31 -22.59
C PRO A 61 -27.13 0.67 -21.34
N ASP A 62 -27.82 0.65 -20.20
CA ASP A 62 -27.34 -0.03 -18.99
C ASP A 62 -27.15 -1.55 -19.16
N ASP A 63 -27.95 -2.20 -19.99
CA ASP A 63 -27.86 -3.65 -20.18
C ASP A 63 -26.66 -4.01 -21.05
N VAL A 64 -26.37 -3.19 -22.06
CA VAL A 64 -25.12 -3.26 -22.84
C VAL A 64 -23.91 -3.09 -21.91
N ALA A 65 -23.93 -2.06 -21.06
CA ALA A 65 -22.88 -1.80 -20.09
C ALA A 65 -22.62 -2.98 -19.14
N LYS A 66 -23.68 -3.65 -18.65
CA LYS A 66 -23.57 -4.86 -17.81
C LYS A 66 -22.98 -6.05 -18.57
N ILE A 67 -23.39 -6.28 -19.81
CA ILE A 67 -22.86 -7.37 -20.66
C ILE A 67 -21.36 -7.16 -20.90
N LEU A 68 -20.97 -5.93 -21.23
CA LEU A 68 -19.58 -5.56 -21.42
C LEU A 68 -18.74 -5.78 -20.15
N CYS A 69 -19.24 -5.35 -18.98
CA CYS A 69 -18.60 -5.62 -17.69
C CYS A 69 -18.44 -7.12 -17.40
N MET A 70 -19.43 -7.94 -17.78
CA MET A 70 -19.37 -9.39 -17.62
C MET A 70 -18.31 -10.03 -18.52
N ILE A 71 -18.22 -9.60 -19.79
CA ILE A 71 -17.18 -10.07 -20.72
C ILE A 71 -15.79 -9.71 -20.18
N ALA A 72 -15.60 -8.47 -19.74
CA ALA A 72 -14.35 -8.02 -19.12
C ALA A 72 -13.98 -8.87 -17.89
N ALA A 73 -14.94 -9.16 -16.99
CA ALA A 73 -14.71 -10.02 -15.84
C ALA A 73 -14.33 -11.46 -16.20
N ILE A 74 -14.89 -12.01 -17.29
CA ILE A 74 -14.54 -13.35 -17.80
C ILE A 74 -13.10 -13.34 -18.34
N LEU A 75 -12.74 -12.37 -19.18
CA LEU A 75 -11.39 -12.24 -19.74
C LEU A 75 -10.34 -12.05 -18.63
N GLU A 76 -10.68 -11.26 -17.60
CA GLU A 76 -9.85 -11.04 -16.43
C GLU A 76 -9.64 -12.33 -15.62
N ALA A 77 -10.70 -13.11 -15.39
CA ALA A 77 -10.61 -14.39 -14.68
C ALA A 77 -9.79 -15.43 -15.45
N LEU A 78 -9.95 -15.51 -16.78
CA LEU A 78 -9.17 -16.40 -17.65
C LEU A 78 -7.68 -16.02 -17.64
N SER A 79 -7.37 -14.73 -17.67
CA SER A 79 -6.00 -14.23 -17.60
C SER A 79 -5.32 -14.59 -16.27
N ASP A 80 -6.05 -14.48 -15.16
CA ASP A 80 -5.56 -14.91 -13.84
C ASP A 80 -5.34 -16.42 -13.77
N PHE A 81 -6.25 -17.22 -14.34
CA PHE A 81 -6.09 -18.67 -14.42
C PHE A 81 -4.80 -19.05 -15.16
N VAL A 82 -4.58 -18.47 -16.35
CA VAL A 82 -3.35 -18.72 -17.11
C VAL A 82 -2.11 -18.31 -16.31
N ARG A 83 -2.13 -17.15 -15.64
CA ARG A 83 -1.02 -16.70 -14.78
C ARG A 83 -0.75 -17.68 -13.63
N HIS A 84 -1.80 -18.20 -12.99
CA HIS A 84 -1.69 -19.19 -11.92
C HIS A 84 -1.04 -20.48 -12.42
N CYS A 85 -1.48 -21.00 -13.58
CA CYS A 85 -0.87 -22.15 -14.24
C CYS A 85 0.62 -21.94 -14.54
N VAL A 86 1.00 -20.76 -15.03
CA VAL A 86 2.41 -20.39 -15.26
C VAL A 86 3.22 -20.38 -13.95
N SER A 87 2.66 -19.79 -12.89
CA SER A 87 3.38 -19.58 -11.62
C SER A 87 3.71 -20.87 -10.86
N ARG A 88 2.93 -21.94 -11.05
CA ARG A 88 3.16 -23.24 -10.42
C ARG A 88 4.20 -24.10 -11.14
N HIS A 89 4.64 -23.68 -12.32
CA HIS A 89 5.53 -24.49 -13.14
C HIS A 89 7.01 -24.33 -12.70
N PRO A 90 7.80 -25.43 -12.61
CA PRO A 90 9.16 -25.44 -12.01
C PRO A 90 10.24 -24.62 -12.73
N ARG A 91 9.92 -23.95 -13.85
CA ARG A 91 10.83 -23.01 -14.53
C ARG A 91 10.07 -21.72 -14.86
N PRO A 92 10.51 -20.55 -14.38
CA PRO A 92 9.89 -19.28 -14.72
C PRO A 92 10.06 -19.02 -16.22
N LEU A 93 8.97 -18.69 -16.91
CA LEU A 93 9.02 -18.23 -18.29
C LEU A 93 9.87 -16.94 -18.35
N ARG A 94 10.89 -16.91 -19.21
CA ARG A 94 11.66 -15.68 -19.46
C ARG A 94 10.76 -14.61 -20.07
N HIS A 95 11.02 -13.35 -19.68
CA HIS A 95 10.47 -12.07 -20.11
C HIS A 95 9.56 -12.08 -21.36
N GLY A 96 8.40 -11.39 -21.27
CA GLY A 96 7.60 -11.01 -22.44
C GLY A 96 6.09 -11.25 -22.35
N LEU A 97 5.59 -12.00 -21.36
CA LEU A 97 4.14 -12.15 -21.12
C LEU A 97 3.71 -11.19 -20.01
N SER A 98 3.67 -9.90 -20.34
CA SER A 98 3.19 -8.87 -19.43
C SER A 98 1.67 -8.90 -19.42
N PHE A 99 1.07 -9.71 -18.55
CA PHE A 99 -0.35 -9.58 -18.18
C PHE A 99 -0.56 -8.37 -17.22
N THR A 100 0.25 -7.32 -17.35
CA THR A 100 0.10 -6.07 -16.63
C THR A 100 -1.17 -5.42 -17.10
N GLN A 101 -2.08 -5.19 -16.14
CA GLN A 101 -3.24 -4.30 -16.22
C GLN A 101 -3.58 -3.91 -17.65
N ILE A 102 -4.11 -4.89 -18.35
CA ILE A 102 -5.07 -4.66 -19.38
C ILE A 102 -6.03 -3.59 -18.81
N HIS A 103 -5.92 -2.36 -19.32
CA HIS A 103 -6.52 -1.18 -18.70
C HIS A 103 -8.02 -1.38 -18.69
N THR A 104 -8.59 -1.46 -17.49
CA THR A 104 -10.03 -1.58 -17.28
C THR A 104 -10.82 -0.39 -17.85
N GLY A 105 -10.14 0.70 -18.24
CA GLY A 105 -10.64 1.78 -19.09
C GLY A 105 -12.11 2.14 -18.86
N LYS A 106 -12.85 2.36 -19.96
CA LYS A 106 -14.29 2.68 -19.95
C LYS A 106 -15.17 1.66 -19.20
N PHE A 107 -14.74 0.41 -19.00
CA PHE A 107 -15.54 -0.59 -18.27
C PHE A 107 -15.50 -0.39 -16.77
N GLY A 108 -14.33 0.03 -16.25
CA GLY A 108 -14.20 0.46 -14.87
C GLY A 108 -15.08 1.67 -14.57
N ASP A 109 -15.30 2.56 -15.56
CA ASP A 109 -16.15 3.75 -15.42
C ASP A 109 -17.60 3.41 -15.07
N ILE A 110 -18.18 2.37 -15.67
CA ILE A 110 -19.56 1.93 -15.38
C ILE A 110 -19.72 1.57 -13.90
N TYR A 111 -18.80 0.76 -13.35
CA TYR A 111 -18.82 0.45 -11.93
C TYR A 111 -18.43 1.65 -11.07
N ARG A 112 -17.48 2.47 -11.52
CA ARG A 112 -17.02 3.67 -10.80
C ARG A 112 -18.17 4.64 -10.59
N GLU A 113 -18.95 4.95 -11.63
CA GLU A 113 -20.12 5.84 -11.53
C GLU A 113 -21.16 5.29 -10.54
N LYS A 114 -21.50 3.99 -10.64
CA LYS A 114 -22.47 3.35 -9.74
C LYS A 114 -21.99 3.31 -8.29
N LEU A 115 -20.72 2.94 -8.08
CA LEU A 115 -20.09 2.94 -6.76
C LEU A 115 -20.08 4.34 -6.14
N LEU A 116 -19.78 5.39 -6.93
CA LEU A 116 -19.83 6.77 -6.48
C LEU A 116 -21.25 7.18 -6.08
N GLN A 117 -22.27 6.81 -6.88
CA GLN A 117 -23.68 7.06 -6.56
C GLN A 117 -24.11 6.35 -5.27
N ASP A 118 -23.61 5.14 -5.03
CA ASP A 118 -23.87 4.38 -3.81
C ASP A 118 -23.12 4.95 -2.58
N GLY A 119 -22.20 5.91 -2.76
CA GLY A 119 -21.47 6.56 -1.67
C GLY A 119 -20.11 5.94 -1.34
N TRP A 120 -19.51 5.18 -2.27
CA TRP A 120 -18.13 4.72 -2.13
C TRP A 120 -17.12 5.85 -2.24
N CYS A 121 -15.97 5.67 -1.59
CA CYS A 121 -14.86 6.60 -1.68
C CYS A 121 -14.20 6.56 -3.07
N PRO A 122 -14.04 7.70 -3.78
CA PRO A 122 -13.31 7.77 -5.05
C PRO A 122 -11.92 7.11 -4.99
N PHE A 123 -11.19 7.31 -3.89
CA PHE A 123 -9.88 6.69 -3.65
C PHE A 123 -9.95 5.15 -3.57
N ALA A 124 -10.95 4.62 -2.86
CA ALA A 124 -11.13 3.17 -2.74
C ALA A 124 -11.55 2.55 -4.08
N ILE A 125 -12.37 3.27 -4.86
CA ILE A 125 -12.74 2.85 -6.21
C ILE A 125 -11.51 2.78 -7.11
N GLU A 126 -10.65 3.81 -7.08
CA GLU A 126 -9.42 3.81 -7.89
C GLU A 126 -8.49 2.66 -7.50
N MET A 127 -8.30 2.42 -6.20
CA MET A 127 -7.55 1.26 -5.71
C MET A 127 -8.09 -0.07 -6.24
N LEU A 128 -9.41 -0.27 -6.16
CA LEU A 128 -10.05 -1.49 -6.63
C LEU A 128 -9.98 -1.60 -8.16
N SER A 129 -10.11 -0.50 -8.88
CA SER A 129 -9.96 -0.42 -10.33
C SER A 129 -8.57 -0.85 -10.78
N CYS A 130 -7.52 -0.39 -10.08
CA CYS A 130 -6.17 -0.87 -10.30
C CYS A 130 -6.01 -2.37 -9.98
N ALA A 131 -6.84 -2.95 -9.11
CA ALA A 131 -6.80 -4.38 -8.84
C ALA A 131 -7.53 -5.23 -9.91
N GLY A 132 -8.47 -4.63 -10.66
CA GLY A 132 -9.23 -5.24 -11.75
C GLY A 132 -10.72 -4.90 -11.71
N ILE A 133 -11.48 -5.38 -12.69
CA ILE A 133 -12.94 -5.24 -12.74
C ILE A 133 -13.65 -6.16 -11.75
N ILE A 134 -13.09 -7.33 -11.43
CA ILE A 134 -13.71 -8.29 -10.51
C ILE A 134 -13.84 -7.71 -9.09
N PRO A 135 -12.81 -7.07 -8.50
CA PRO A 135 -12.93 -6.36 -7.22
C PRO A 135 -13.98 -5.24 -7.24
N LEU A 136 -14.10 -4.48 -8.33
CA LEU A 136 -15.13 -3.44 -8.47
C LEU A 136 -16.55 -4.02 -8.48
N ALA A 137 -16.78 -5.07 -9.29
CA ALA A 137 -18.06 -5.75 -9.36
C ALA A 137 -18.45 -6.36 -8.00
N TYR A 138 -17.48 -6.93 -7.28
CA TYR A 138 -17.70 -7.45 -5.94
C TYR A 138 -18.01 -6.36 -4.92
N ALA A 139 -17.29 -5.23 -4.97
CA ALA A 139 -17.58 -4.08 -4.13
C ALA A 139 -18.98 -3.50 -4.35
N TYR A 140 -19.41 -3.42 -5.63
CA TYR A 140 -20.75 -2.99 -5.99
C TYR A 140 -21.82 -3.90 -5.35
N ARG A 141 -21.61 -5.22 -5.39
CA ARG A 141 -22.50 -6.20 -4.72
C ARG A 141 -22.55 -6.04 -3.20
N CYS A 142 -21.42 -5.72 -2.56
CA CYS A 142 -21.33 -5.60 -1.11
C CYS A 142 -21.86 -4.26 -0.57
N GLY A 143 -21.94 -3.22 -1.41
CA GLY A 143 -22.27 -1.86 -0.99
C GLY A 143 -21.21 -1.22 -0.09
N PRO A 144 -21.24 0.11 0.10
CA PRO A 144 -20.27 0.82 0.92
C PRO A 144 -20.39 0.44 2.39
N SER A 145 -19.31 0.67 3.14
CA SER A 145 -19.35 0.56 4.60
C SER A 145 -20.10 1.78 5.16
N SER A 146 -21.41 1.66 5.38
CA SER A 146 -22.20 2.70 6.04
C SER A 146 -21.77 2.83 7.51
N ARG A 147 -20.84 3.77 7.81
CA ARG A 147 -20.57 4.18 9.20
C ARG A 147 -21.78 5.02 9.64
N GLY A 148 -22.75 4.41 10.32
CA GLY A 148 -24.03 5.02 10.71
C GLY A 148 -23.94 6.16 11.74
N ASP A 149 -23.02 7.11 11.54
CA ASP A 149 -22.88 8.32 12.34
C ASP A 149 -23.15 9.56 11.48
N ILE A 150 -24.26 10.23 11.82
CA ILE A 150 -24.85 11.41 11.19
C ILE A 150 -23.86 12.59 11.01
N LEU A 151 -22.81 12.68 11.83
CA LEU A 151 -21.84 13.79 11.77
C LEU A 151 -20.84 13.69 10.60
N TYR A 152 -20.64 12.51 10.02
CA TYR A 152 -19.74 12.30 8.88
C TYR A 152 -20.46 11.80 7.62
N GLU A 153 -21.74 11.42 7.73
CA GLU A 153 -22.62 11.17 6.58
C GLU A 153 -22.79 12.42 5.69
N ASN A 154 -22.58 13.62 6.23
CA ASN A 154 -22.72 14.85 5.44
C ASN A 154 -21.63 15.06 4.37
N ASP A 155 -20.45 14.46 4.54
CA ASP A 155 -19.35 14.62 3.57
C ASP A 155 -19.40 13.59 2.44
N ASN A 156 -20.00 12.39 2.61
CA ASN A 156 -20.17 11.36 1.55
C ASN A 156 -18.97 11.21 0.58
N HIS A 157 -17.74 11.29 1.10
CA HIS A 157 -16.52 11.29 0.28
C HIS A 157 -16.42 12.40 -0.80
N LYS A 158 -17.23 13.46 -0.74
CA LYS A 158 -17.22 14.63 -1.64
C LYS A 158 -15.87 15.36 -1.68
N ARG A 159 -15.15 15.38 -0.56
CA ARG A 159 -13.77 15.93 -0.49
C ARG A 159 -12.67 14.95 -0.86
N CYS A 160 -12.99 13.68 -1.09
CA CYS A 160 -11.99 12.69 -1.49
C CYS A 160 -11.75 12.76 -3.00
N THR A 161 -10.54 12.42 -3.43
CA THR A 161 -10.17 12.31 -4.84
C THR A 161 -9.75 10.87 -5.15
N PRO A 162 -9.58 10.48 -6.43
CA PRO A 162 -9.02 9.17 -6.79
C PRO A 162 -7.62 8.92 -6.22
N THR A 163 -6.88 9.99 -5.88
CA THR A 163 -5.51 9.92 -5.37
C THR A 163 -5.41 10.12 -3.86
N GLU A 164 -6.45 10.62 -3.19
CA GLU A 164 -6.44 10.86 -1.76
C GLU A 164 -7.80 10.68 -1.07
N CYS A 165 -7.83 9.87 -0.01
CA CYS A 165 -8.97 9.79 0.90
C CYS A 165 -8.84 10.82 2.03
N MET A 166 -9.69 11.85 1.99
CA MET A 166 -9.73 12.92 3.00
C MET A 166 -10.52 12.56 4.26
N ARG A 167 -11.25 11.44 4.26
CA ARG A 167 -12.10 11.03 5.40
C ARG A 167 -11.30 10.79 6.68
N ASN A 168 -10.05 10.33 6.55
CA ASN A 168 -9.17 10.02 7.67
C ASN A 168 -8.19 11.16 7.99
N ALA A 169 -8.27 12.28 7.27
CA ALA A 169 -7.50 13.48 7.55
C ALA A 169 -8.14 14.22 8.73
N ILE A 170 -7.48 14.19 9.88
CA ILE A 170 -7.98 14.78 11.12
C ILE A 170 -7.37 16.15 11.31
N ASP A 171 -8.22 17.14 11.53
CA ASP A 171 -7.80 18.41 12.09
C ASP A 171 -7.65 18.29 13.61
N ILE A 172 -6.41 18.40 14.07
CA ILE A 172 -6.03 18.25 15.48
C ILE A 172 -6.71 19.33 16.35
N ALA A 173 -7.00 20.51 15.79
CA ALA A 173 -7.60 21.62 16.54
C ALA A 173 -9.06 21.36 16.91
N THR A 174 -9.80 20.65 16.04
CA THR A 174 -11.24 20.39 16.19
C THR A 174 -11.55 18.96 16.62
N TYR A 175 -10.53 18.09 16.69
CA TYR A 175 -10.69 16.69 17.03
C TYR A 175 -11.11 16.44 18.49
N SER A 176 -12.11 15.60 18.69
CA SER A 176 -12.51 15.07 19.99
C SER A 176 -12.65 13.55 19.96
N ASN A 177 -12.43 12.92 21.12
CA ASN A 177 -12.60 11.49 21.27
C ASN A 177 -14.09 11.12 21.21
N ARG A 178 -14.39 9.95 20.66
CA ARG A 178 -15.75 9.41 20.68
C ARG A 178 -15.93 8.51 21.87
N HIS A 179 -17.10 8.58 22.49
CA HIS A 179 -17.49 7.62 23.51
C HIS A 179 -17.97 6.32 22.87
N VAL A 180 -18.02 5.23 23.64
CA VAL A 180 -18.52 3.93 23.18
C VAL A 180 -19.96 4.02 22.67
N THR A 181 -20.77 4.87 23.31
CA THR A 181 -22.13 5.19 22.87
C THR A 181 -22.26 6.70 22.69
N GLY A 182 -23.05 7.13 21.70
CA GLY A 182 -23.25 8.57 21.42
C GLY A 182 -23.89 9.35 22.57
N THR A 183 -24.58 8.66 23.49
CA THR A 183 -25.24 9.24 24.67
C THR A 183 -24.33 9.35 25.89
N CYS A 184 -23.17 8.68 25.90
CA CYS A 184 -22.25 8.72 27.03
C CYS A 184 -21.51 10.06 27.10
N ARG A 185 -21.28 10.55 28.33
CA ARG A 185 -20.57 11.79 28.66
C ARG A 185 -19.57 11.60 29.81
N CYS A 186 -19.03 10.40 29.96
CA CYS A 186 -18.11 10.09 31.06
C CYS A 186 -16.83 10.93 31.03
N GLU A 187 -16.18 11.05 32.18
CA GLU A 187 -14.93 11.79 32.30
C GLU A 187 -13.77 11.09 31.58
N TYR A 188 -12.71 11.86 31.35
CA TYR A 188 -11.46 11.34 30.79
C TYR A 188 -10.60 10.76 31.90
N LEU A 189 -9.96 9.64 31.61
CA LEU A 189 -9.07 8.96 32.51
C LEU A 189 -7.68 8.86 31.86
N ALA A 190 -6.69 9.41 32.56
CA ALA A 190 -5.29 9.44 32.13
C ALA A 190 -4.44 8.49 32.99
N PRO A 191 -3.40 7.87 32.42
CA PRO A 191 -2.43 7.13 33.22
C PRO A 191 -1.55 8.09 34.04
N PRO A 192 -0.82 7.59 35.06
CA PRO A 192 0.13 8.40 35.82
C PRO A 192 1.25 8.94 34.91
N LYS A 193 1.10 10.20 34.47
CA LYS A 193 1.98 10.85 33.48
C LYS A 193 3.47 10.71 33.83
N ASN A 194 3.85 11.08 35.05
CA ASN A 194 5.24 11.06 35.49
C ASN A 194 5.83 9.64 35.42
N THR A 195 5.05 8.61 35.74
CA THR A 195 5.48 7.22 35.63
C THR A 195 5.72 6.82 34.18
N VAL A 196 4.82 7.21 33.27
CA VAL A 196 4.96 6.96 31.82
C VAL A 196 6.23 7.65 31.29
N GLU A 197 6.44 8.92 31.61
CA GLU A 197 7.63 9.67 31.16
C GLU A 197 8.93 9.06 31.71
N GLN A 198 8.98 8.69 33.00
CA GLN A 198 10.16 8.07 33.58
C GLN A 198 10.48 6.70 32.96
N MET A 199 9.46 5.89 32.64
CA MET A 199 9.68 4.63 31.91
C MET A 199 10.30 4.88 30.54
N ILE A 200 9.77 5.83 29.78
CA ILE A 200 10.29 6.20 28.46
C ILE A 200 11.75 6.71 28.56
N LEU A 201 12.04 7.56 29.54
CA LEU A 201 13.39 8.08 29.78
C LEU A 201 14.40 6.97 30.12
N ASN A 202 13.94 5.94 30.83
CA ASN A 202 14.74 4.76 31.16
C ASN A 202 14.85 3.75 29.99
N GLY A 203 14.18 4.02 28.87
CA GLY A 203 14.18 3.14 27.70
C GLY A 203 13.19 1.98 27.76
N ASP A 204 12.31 1.94 28.76
CA ASP A 204 11.22 0.98 28.91
C ASP A 204 10.02 1.36 28.03
N ILE A 205 9.19 0.37 27.67
CA ILE A 205 7.89 0.60 27.03
C ILE A 205 6.79 0.57 28.10
N PRO A 206 6.05 1.68 28.31
CA PRO A 206 4.95 1.72 29.27
C PRO A 206 3.72 0.99 28.72
N VAL A 207 3.16 0.06 29.50
CA VAL A 207 1.89 -0.61 29.19
C VAL A 207 0.86 -0.31 30.28
N ILE A 208 -0.40 -0.18 29.88
CA ILE A 208 -1.50 0.27 30.73
C ILE A 208 -2.34 -0.92 31.17
N ARG A 209 -2.76 -0.93 32.44
CA ARG A 209 -3.75 -1.87 32.97
C ARG A 209 -4.87 -1.10 33.65
N VAL A 210 -6.10 -1.41 33.27
CA VAL A 210 -7.33 -0.87 33.87
C VAL A 210 -7.88 -1.94 34.81
N GLN A 211 -7.96 -1.64 36.11
CA GLN A 211 -8.52 -2.54 37.11
C GLN A 211 -9.86 -1.98 37.57
N SER A 212 -10.93 -2.76 37.35
CA SER A 212 -12.19 -2.52 38.04
C SER A 212 -12.01 -2.99 39.48
N THR A 213 -12.24 -2.09 40.44
CA THR A 213 -12.31 -2.40 41.86
C THR A 213 -13.64 -3.08 42.17
N SER A 214 -13.85 -4.29 41.65
CA SER A 214 -14.80 -5.23 42.24
C SER A 214 -13.96 -6.33 42.87
N THR A 215 -14.05 -6.46 44.19
CA THR A 215 -13.54 -7.59 44.96
C THR A 215 -14.17 -8.88 44.43
N ASP A 216 -13.55 -9.48 43.42
CA ASP A 216 -13.74 -10.90 43.11
C ASP A 216 -12.46 -11.44 42.47
N GLN A 217 -11.47 -11.70 43.33
CA GLN A 217 -10.31 -12.50 42.98
C GLN A 217 -10.70 -13.98 43.06
N SER A 218 -11.40 -14.48 42.05
CA SER A 218 -11.65 -15.92 41.85
C SER A 218 -11.66 -16.25 40.35
N PRO A 219 -10.73 -17.07 39.82
CA PRO A 219 -10.73 -17.48 38.41
C PRO A 219 -11.79 -18.52 38.01
N HIS A 220 -12.74 -18.89 38.88
CA HIS A 220 -13.66 -20.01 38.66
C HIS A 220 -15.08 -19.77 39.16
N SER A 221 -15.87 -18.98 38.44
CA SER A 221 -17.35 -19.02 38.54
C SER A 221 -18.02 -18.12 37.52
N LEU A 222 -18.07 -18.55 36.25
CA LEU A 222 -19.16 -18.19 35.36
C LEU A 222 -20.10 -19.40 35.30
N GLN A 223 -20.98 -19.52 36.30
CA GLN A 223 -22.23 -20.25 36.15
C GLN A 223 -23.36 -19.23 35.99
N PRO A 224 -24.31 -19.44 35.07
CA PRO A 224 -25.49 -18.59 34.93
C PRO A 224 -26.50 -18.94 36.02
N GLY A 225 -26.67 -18.04 37.00
CA GLY A 225 -27.63 -18.19 38.09
C GLY A 225 -27.09 -17.62 39.39
N ALA A 226 -26.91 -16.31 39.48
CA ALA A 226 -26.68 -15.65 40.76
C ALA A 226 -28.04 -15.21 41.31
N ASP A 227 -28.49 -15.87 42.37
CA ASP A 227 -29.68 -15.49 43.14
C ASP A 227 -29.53 -14.06 43.68
N LEU A 228 -30.52 -13.22 43.38
CA LEU A 228 -30.66 -11.88 43.96
C LEU A 228 -31.01 -12.04 45.45
N GLN A 229 -30.10 -11.68 46.35
CA GLN A 229 -30.40 -11.58 47.77
C GLN A 229 -31.20 -10.29 48.02
N TYR A 230 -32.46 -10.45 48.45
CA TYR A 230 -33.31 -9.36 48.94
C TYR A 230 -33.05 -9.12 50.42
N ASP A 231 -33.09 -7.87 50.86
CA ASP A 231 -33.09 -7.55 52.29
C ASP A 231 -34.45 -7.87 52.96
N GLN A 232 -34.54 -7.70 54.28
CA GLN A 232 -35.77 -7.97 55.05
C GLN A 232 -36.95 -7.07 54.70
N ASN A 233 -36.77 -6.11 53.78
CA ASN A 233 -37.78 -5.16 53.31
C ASN A 233 -38.12 -5.33 51.82
N GLY A 234 -37.50 -6.28 51.10
CA GLY A 234 -37.78 -6.53 49.70
C GLY A 234 -37.20 -5.50 48.72
N GLU A 235 -36.24 -4.67 49.16
CA GLU A 235 -35.51 -3.76 48.28
C GLU A 235 -34.19 -4.40 47.82
N ALA A 236 -33.91 -4.32 46.52
CA ALA A 236 -32.64 -4.78 45.96
C ALA A 236 -31.52 -3.87 46.47
N ASN A 237 -30.64 -4.42 47.31
CA ASN A 237 -29.51 -3.68 47.89
C ASN A 237 -28.42 -3.46 46.82
N ASN A 238 -28.62 -2.47 45.95
CA ASN A 238 -27.68 -2.08 44.89
C ASN A 238 -26.67 -1.01 45.35
N ASN A 239 -26.21 -1.09 46.60
CA ASN A 239 -25.09 -0.26 47.07
C ASN A 239 -23.74 -0.84 46.61
N ILE A 240 -23.56 -0.95 45.29
CA ILE A 240 -22.23 -0.98 44.69
C ILE A 240 -21.89 0.49 44.46
N GLU A 241 -21.14 1.09 45.39
CA GLU A 241 -20.47 2.35 45.08
C GLU A 241 -19.68 2.15 43.77
N ASP A 242 -19.99 2.95 42.75
CA ASP A 242 -19.35 2.87 41.43
C ASP A 242 -17.92 3.41 41.55
N VAL A 243 -17.05 2.63 42.18
CA VAL A 243 -15.66 3.00 42.44
C VAL A 243 -14.96 3.15 41.10
N MET A 244 -14.38 4.33 40.88
CA MET A 244 -13.66 4.66 39.66
C MET A 244 -12.54 3.65 39.43
N PRO A 245 -12.43 3.06 38.22
CA PRO A 245 -11.41 2.08 37.95
C PRO A 245 -10.02 2.71 38.05
N THR A 246 -9.08 1.96 38.61
CA THR A 246 -7.71 2.41 38.75
C THR A 246 -6.91 2.10 37.48
N VAL A 247 -6.13 3.07 37.03
CA VAL A 247 -5.21 2.92 35.89
C VAL A 247 -3.80 2.85 36.39
N SER A 248 -3.13 1.72 36.13
CA SER A 248 -1.73 1.53 36.47
C SER A 248 -0.88 1.40 35.21
N CYS A 249 0.40 1.77 35.33
CA CYS A 249 1.40 1.65 34.29
C CYS A 249 2.44 0.61 34.71
N ARG A 250 2.82 -0.28 33.79
CA ARG A 250 3.78 -1.38 33.99
C ARG A 250 4.83 -1.37 32.88
N LYS A 251 5.96 -2.05 33.09
CA LYS A 251 7.00 -2.24 32.08
C LYS A 251 6.65 -3.42 31.17
N SER A 252 6.80 -3.25 29.84
CA SER A 252 6.58 -4.34 28.88
C SER A 252 7.46 -5.57 29.12
N SER A 253 8.71 -5.37 29.57
CA SER A 253 9.69 -6.44 29.77
C SER A 253 9.26 -7.52 30.77
N SER A 254 8.30 -7.21 31.63
CA SER A 254 7.76 -8.10 32.66
C SER A 254 6.24 -8.30 32.54
N THR A 255 5.62 -7.82 31.47
CA THR A 255 4.15 -7.80 31.37
C THR A 255 3.71 -8.04 29.92
N PRO A 256 3.16 -9.23 29.62
CA PRO A 256 2.54 -9.51 28.34
C PRO A 256 1.42 -8.50 28.04
N TYR A 257 1.35 -7.99 26.81
CA TYR A 257 0.43 -6.91 26.46
C TYR A 257 -0.12 -7.02 25.03
N VAL A 258 -1.25 -6.36 24.81
CA VAL A 258 -1.81 -6.09 23.48
C VAL A 258 -1.36 -4.72 22.99
N ALA A 259 -0.81 -4.62 21.78
CA ALA A 259 -0.66 -3.32 21.13
C ALA A 259 -1.94 -2.99 20.34
N ILE A 260 -2.57 -1.85 20.65
CA ILE A 260 -3.79 -1.40 19.99
C ILE A 260 -3.43 -0.59 18.75
N SER A 261 -3.73 -1.15 17.58
CA SER A 261 -3.60 -0.50 16.28
C SER A 261 -4.95 0.05 15.86
N HIS A 262 -5.09 1.36 15.66
CA HIS A 262 -6.41 1.96 15.53
C HIS A 262 -6.43 3.14 14.55
N VAL A 263 -7.64 3.63 14.23
CA VAL A 263 -7.85 4.81 13.38
C VAL A 263 -8.23 6.01 14.25
N TRP A 264 -7.41 7.06 14.24
CA TRP A 264 -7.70 8.26 15.04
C TRP A 264 -9.08 8.85 14.69
N ALA A 265 -9.49 8.83 13.42
CA ALA A 265 -10.76 9.40 12.96
C ALA A 265 -12.00 8.70 13.55
N ASP A 266 -11.81 7.49 14.10
CA ASP A 266 -12.84 6.74 14.80
C ASP A 266 -12.94 7.12 16.30
N GLY A 267 -12.19 8.13 16.76
CA GLY A 267 -12.36 8.73 18.10
C GLY A 267 -11.40 8.24 19.19
N LEU A 268 -10.37 7.48 18.83
CA LEU A 268 -9.43 6.84 19.77
C LEU A 268 -8.08 7.58 19.91
N GLY A 269 -7.84 8.66 19.17
CA GLY A 269 -6.59 9.44 19.21
C GLY A 269 -6.53 10.38 20.42
N SER A 270 -5.42 10.44 21.15
CA SER A 270 -5.25 11.36 22.29
C SER A 270 -3.77 11.57 22.62
N THR A 271 -3.48 12.08 23.81
CA THR A 271 -2.13 12.12 24.38
C THR A 271 -2.16 11.66 25.84
N THR A 272 -1.00 11.21 26.35
CA THR A 272 -0.85 10.73 27.74
C THR A 272 -1.48 11.66 28.78
N GLU A 273 -1.32 12.97 28.63
CA GLU A 273 -1.81 13.97 29.58
C GLU A 273 -3.34 14.12 29.56
N LYS A 274 -3.97 13.96 28.40
CA LYS A 274 -5.41 14.06 28.24
C LYS A 274 -6.13 12.76 28.59
N GLY A 275 -5.49 11.61 28.32
CA GLY A 275 -6.10 10.30 28.50
C GLY A 275 -7.23 10.03 27.50
N LEU A 276 -8.09 9.08 27.82
CA LEU A 276 -9.25 8.70 27.01
C LEU A 276 -10.53 8.69 27.85
N PRO A 277 -11.72 8.85 27.23
CA PRO A 277 -12.99 8.66 27.92
C PRO A 277 -13.03 7.35 28.71
N LEU A 278 -13.55 7.38 29.95
CA LEU A 278 -13.62 6.23 30.85
C LEU A 278 -14.25 5.00 30.20
N CYS A 279 -15.32 5.18 29.43
CA CYS A 279 -15.99 4.10 28.71
C CYS A 279 -15.06 3.41 27.69
N LEU A 280 -14.23 4.17 26.96
CA LEU A 280 -13.23 3.62 26.05
C LEU A 280 -12.13 2.89 26.81
N MET A 281 -11.66 3.45 27.94
CA MET A 281 -10.66 2.80 28.79
C MET A 281 -11.13 1.44 29.31
N LYS A 282 -12.38 1.37 29.82
CA LYS A 282 -13.02 0.12 30.23
C LYS A 282 -13.12 -0.85 29.04
N GLN A 283 -13.55 -0.39 27.87
CA GLN A 283 -13.66 -1.23 26.67
C GLN A 283 -12.32 -1.78 26.21
N LEU A 284 -11.28 -0.95 26.13
CA LEU A 284 -9.92 -1.35 25.74
C LEU A 284 -9.34 -2.36 26.73
N GLY A 285 -9.50 -2.13 28.04
CA GLY A 285 -9.08 -3.07 29.08
C GLY A 285 -9.79 -4.42 28.98
N MET A 286 -11.11 -4.43 28.73
CA MET A 286 -11.87 -5.66 28.50
C MET A 286 -11.40 -6.42 27.25
N MET A 287 -11.16 -5.70 26.14
CA MET A 287 -10.67 -6.34 24.90
C MET A 287 -9.27 -6.92 25.10
N ALA A 288 -8.38 -6.20 25.78
CA ALA A 288 -7.06 -6.69 26.13
C ALA A 288 -7.12 -7.92 27.04
N GLY A 289 -7.98 -7.90 28.06
CA GLY A 289 -8.17 -9.03 28.99
C GLY A 289 -8.68 -10.32 28.32
N ARG A 290 -9.34 -10.22 27.15
CA ARG A 290 -9.73 -11.38 26.34
C ARG A 290 -8.60 -11.96 25.49
N LEU A 291 -7.54 -11.19 25.26
CA LEU A 291 -6.45 -11.54 24.34
C LEU A 291 -5.14 -11.86 25.06
N VAL A 292 -4.94 -11.32 26.27
CA VAL A 292 -3.74 -11.54 27.07
C VAL A 292 -4.05 -11.57 28.56
N THR A 293 -3.38 -12.47 29.29
CA THR A 293 -3.49 -12.57 30.74
C THR A 293 -3.12 -11.25 31.41
N GLY A 294 -3.96 -10.80 32.34
CA GLY A 294 -3.78 -9.53 33.05
C GLY A 294 -4.28 -8.29 32.30
N GLY A 295 -4.64 -8.41 31.01
CA GLY A 295 -5.31 -7.36 30.24
C GLY A 295 -4.51 -6.07 30.08
N ALA A 296 -3.17 -6.15 30.08
CA ALA A 296 -2.33 -5.00 29.80
C ALA A 296 -2.36 -4.67 28.31
N PHE A 297 -2.32 -3.38 27.98
CA PHE A 297 -2.27 -2.92 26.60
C PHE A 297 -1.42 -1.67 26.42
N TRP A 298 -0.91 -1.50 25.20
CA TRP A 298 -0.26 -0.29 24.74
C TRP A 298 -1.15 0.40 23.70
N ILE A 299 -1.26 1.72 23.80
CA ILE A 299 -1.86 2.59 22.77
C ILE A 299 -1.13 3.93 22.81
N ASP A 300 -0.80 4.47 21.64
CA ASP A 300 -0.14 5.78 21.47
C ASP A 300 -0.85 6.89 22.24
N SER A 301 -2.19 6.89 22.23
CA SER A 301 -3.05 7.84 22.94
C SER A 301 -2.82 7.93 24.45
N LEU A 302 -2.21 6.92 25.07
CA LEU A 302 -1.92 6.89 26.51
C LEU A 302 -0.41 6.80 26.80
N CYS A 303 0.35 6.20 25.89
CA CYS A 303 1.76 5.86 26.09
C CYS A 303 2.74 6.80 25.37
N VAL A 304 2.26 7.80 24.63
CA VAL A 304 3.09 8.79 23.94
C VAL A 304 2.78 10.21 24.48
N PRO A 305 3.67 10.78 25.31
CA PRO A 305 3.50 12.13 25.84
C PRO A 305 3.60 13.23 24.77
N ARG A 306 3.16 14.45 25.10
CA ARG A 306 3.34 15.63 24.24
C ARG A 306 4.76 16.19 24.29
N ASP A 307 5.46 16.01 25.40
CA ASP A 307 6.83 16.51 25.56
C ASP A 307 7.73 16.02 24.41
N LYS A 308 8.46 16.95 23.79
CA LYS A 308 9.19 16.70 22.55
C LYS A 308 10.22 15.58 22.69
N ARG A 309 10.92 15.53 23.83
CA ARG A 309 11.99 14.56 24.08
C ARG A 309 11.43 13.16 24.31
N THR A 310 10.49 13.02 25.23
CA THR A 310 9.85 11.73 25.55
C THR A 310 9.03 11.22 24.36
N ARG A 311 8.35 12.10 23.61
CA ARG A 311 7.69 11.73 22.36
C ARG A 311 8.66 11.15 21.34
N ALA A 312 9.81 11.79 21.12
CA ALA A 312 10.81 11.29 20.17
C ALA A 312 11.36 9.91 20.60
N LEU A 313 11.61 9.71 21.90
CA LEU A 313 12.04 8.41 22.44
C LEU A 313 10.96 7.33 22.28
N ALA A 314 9.69 7.66 22.55
CA ALA A 314 8.57 6.74 22.36
C ALA A 314 8.39 6.36 20.89
N ILE A 315 8.51 7.33 19.97
CA ILE A 315 8.48 7.08 18.52
C ILE A 315 9.64 6.15 18.10
N GLY A 316 10.85 6.36 18.62
CA GLY A 316 11.99 5.47 18.37
C GLY A 316 11.75 4.03 18.81
N LYS A 317 10.85 3.80 19.77
CA LYS A 317 10.47 2.47 20.27
C LYS A 317 9.30 1.83 19.53
N MET A 318 8.63 2.52 18.60
CA MET A 318 7.41 2.02 17.93
C MET A 318 7.59 0.64 17.33
N ALA A 319 8.70 0.37 16.66
CA ALA A 319 8.97 -0.94 16.08
C ALA A 319 9.05 -2.05 17.14
N GLN A 320 9.72 -1.77 18.25
CA GLN A 320 9.86 -2.71 19.37
C GLN A 320 8.48 -3.00 19.99
N ILE A 321 7.64 -1.97 20.15
CA ILE A 321 6.28 -2.08 20.70
C ILE A 321 5.43 -3.11 19.94
N TYR A 322 5.39 -3.05 18.60
CA TYR A 322 4.55 -3.99 17.83
C TYR A 322 5.18 -5.38 17.68
N ARG A 323 6.53 -5.45 17.68
CA ARG A 323 7.27 -6.71 17.59
C ARG A 323 7.16 -7.54 18.86
N GLU A 324 7.20 -6.90 20.03
CA GLU A 324 7.17 -7.56 21.34
C GLU A 324 5.76 -7.79 21.88
N ALA A 325 4.73 -7.16 21.28
CA ALA A 325 3.35 -7.38 21.69
C ALA A 325 2.93 -8.85 21.49
N GLU A 326 2.18 -9.40 22.45
CA GLU A 326 1.62 -10.74 22.31
C GLU A 326 0.63 -10.77 21.14
N VAL A 327 -0.17 -9.71 21.01
CA VAL A 327 -1.17 -9.49 19.97
C VAL A 327 -1.16 -8.03 19.56
N VAL A 328 -1.20 -7.77 18.25
CA VAL A 328 -1.58 -6.46 17.71
C VAL A 328 -3.06 -6.51 17.36
N LEU A 329 -3.88 -5.75 18.09
CA LEU A 329 -5.32 -5.70 17.88
C LEU A 329 -5.68 -4.49 17.00
N VAL A 330 -6.26 -4.77 15.83
CA VAL A 330 -6.78 -3.77 14.89
C VAL A 330 -8.21 -3.38 15.25
N ILE A 331 -8.43 -2.08 15.44
CA ILE A 331 -9.73 -1.46 15.69
C ILE A 331 -10.00 -0.43 14.59
N ASP A 332 -10.94 -0.77 13.71
CA ASP A 332 -11.46 0.10 12.64
C ASP A 332 -12.99 -0.04 12.61
N SER A 333 -13.70 1.07 12.63
CA SER A 333 -15.16 1.07 12.75
C SER A 333 -15.88 0.49 11.53
N GLY A 334 -15.23 0.42 10.35
CA GLY A 334 -15.73 -0.28 9.18
C GLY A 334 -15.56 -1.80 9.29
N ILE A 335 -14.39 -2.26 9.75
CA ILE A 335 -14.11 -3.68 9.96
C ILE A 335 -14.96 -4.27 11.08
N GLN A 336 -15.20 -3.50 12.16
CA GLN A 336 -16.03 -3.91 13.29
C GLN A 336 -17.50 -4.19 12.93
N ARG A 337 -17.97 -3.84 11.72
CA ARG A 337 -19.32 -4.16 11.25
C ARG A 337 -19.44 -5.58 10.72
N CYS A 338 -18.33 -6.18 10.31
CA CYS A 338 -18.29 -7.60 9.95
C CYS A 338 -18.57 -8.44 11.20
N SER A 339 -19.12 -9.63 11.02
CA SER A 339 -19.23 -10.66 12.05
C SER A 339 -18.36 -11.85 11.68
N LEU A 340 -18.18 -12.80 12.61
CA LEU A 340 -17.54 -14.08 12.32
C LEU A 340 -18.29 -14.91 11.26
N LYS A 341 -19.55 -14.56 10.96
CA LYS A 341 -20.35 -15.18 9.90
C LYS A 341 -20.25 -14.47 8.55
N THR A 342 -19.66 -13.27 8.50
CA THR A 342 -19.45 -12.55 7.24
C THR A 342 -18.52 -13.35 6.33
N PRO A 343 -18.82 -13.50 5.02
CA PRO A 343 -17.92 -14.19 4.10
C PRO A 343 -16.51 -13.60 4.12
N TYR A 344 -15.48 -14.45 4.13
CA TYR A 344 -14.08 -13.98 4.15
C TYR A 344 -13.75 -13.01 3.02
N THR A 345 -14.28 -13.24 1.81
CA THR A 345 -14.11 -12.33 0.67
C THR A 345 -14.60 -10.91 0.99
N GLU A 346 -15.71 -10.78 1.72
CA GLU A 346 -16.22 -9.48 2.15
C GLU A 346 -15.35 -8.89 3.26
N ILE A 347 -14.94 -9.68 4.26
CA ILE A 347 -14.02 -9.20 5.30
C ILE A 347 -12.73 -8.67 4.67
N LYS A 348 -12.18 -9.36 3.66
CA LYS A 348 -10.99 -8.91 2.91
C LYS A 348 -11.21 -7.58 2.20
N LEU A 349 -12.36 -7.42 1.52
CA LEU A 349 -12.75 -6.16 0.90
C LEU A 349 -12.80 -5.03 1.94
N ARG A 350 -13.42 -5.27 3.10
CA ARG A 350 -13.58 -4.28 4.18
C ARG A 350 -12.23 -3.92 4.80
N ILE A 351 -11.32 -4.88 4.97
CA ILE A 351 -9.94 -4.61 5.42
C ILE A 351 -9.19 -3.80 4.37
N ALA A 352 -9.21 -4.21 3.10
CA ALA A 352 -8.47 -3.53 2.02
C ALA A 352 -8.91 -2.07 1.83
N THR A 353 -10.20 -1.79 2.02
CA THR A 353 -10.80 -0.46 1.85
C THR A 353 -10.93 0.33 3.15
N SER A 354 -10.46 -0.23 4.28
CA SER A 354 -10.59 0.37 5.61
C SER A 354 -9.78 1.66 5.78
N GLY A 355 -10.17 2.49 6.75
CA GLY A 355 -9.38 3.66 7.12
C GLY A 355 -8.04 3.25 7.74
N TRP A 356 -8.01 2.11 8.42
CA TRP A 356 -6.77 1.52 8.95
C TRP A 356 -5.76 1.20 7.84
N MET A 357 -6.19 0.60 6.73
CA MET A 357 -5.29 0.28 5.61
C MET A 357 -4.69 1.53 4.97
N GLN A 358 -5.43 2.64 5.01
CA GLN A 358 -5.02 3.90 4.40
C GLN A 358 -4.02 4.70 5.24
N ARG A 359 -3.61 4.27 6.45
CA ARG A 359 -2.64 5.02 7.26
C ARG A 359 -1.22 4.51 7.04
N VAL A 360 -0.24 5.40 6.88
CA VAL A 360 1.16 4.96 6.70
C VAL A 360 1.69 4.15 7.89
N TRP A 361 1.40 4.59 9.12
CA TRP A 361 1.90 3.98 10.36
C TRP A 361 1.45 2.52 10.52
N THR A 362 0.21 2.20 10.14
CA THR A 362 -0.37 0.87 10.35
C THR A 362 0.32 -0.23 9.54
N LEU A 363 1.13 0.13 8.54
CA LEU A 363 1.95 -0.83 7.80
C LEU A 363 2.96 -1.50 8.73
N GLN A 364 3.71 -0.72 9.49
CA GLN A 364 4.67 -1.24 10.47
C GLN A 364 3.96 -2.06 11.55
N GLU A 365 2.83 -1.56 12.04
CA GLU A 365 2.03 -2.21 13.08
C GLU A 365 1.60 -3.62 12.65
N ALA A 366 1.20 -3.78 11.38
CA ALA A 366 0.83 -5.05 10.78
C ALA A 366 2.03 -5.95 10.51
N CYS A 367 3.06 -5.43 9.82
CA CYS A 367 4.20 -6.22 9.35
C CYS A 367 5.10 -6.74 10.47
N LEU A 368 5.15 -6.03 11.61
CA LEU A 368 5.93 -6.44 12.78
C LEU A 368 5.13 -7.31 13.77
N ALA A 369 3.81 -7.39 13.62
CA ALA A 369 2.96 -8.14 14.54
C ALA A 369 3.32 -9.64 14.56
N ARG A 370 3.53 -10.19 15.76
CA ARG A 370 3.62 -11.65 15.93
C ARG A 370 2.27 -12.32 15.65
N LYS A 371 1.18 -11.70 16.11
CA LYS A 371 -0.22 -12.09 15.88
C LYS A 371 -1.02 -10.83 15.56
N LEU A 372 -1.63 -10.77 14.37
CA LEU A 372 -2.43 -9.64 13.92
C LEU A 372 -3.91 -10.03 13.98
N VAL A 373 -4.66 -9.38 14.86
CA VAL A 373 -6.07 -9.73 15.14
C VAL A 373 -6.97 -8.55 14.85
N PHE A 374 -8.07 -8.78 14.13
CA PHE A 374 -9.09 -7.78 13.85
C PHE A 374 -10.27 -7.92 14.81
N LYS A 375 -10.73 -6.80 15.40
CA LYS A 375 -12.00 -6.78 16.13
C LYS A 375 -13.16 -6.75 15.13
N LEU A 376 -14.02 -7.76 15.19
CA LEU A 376 -15.30 -7.82 14.47
C LEU A 376 -16.45 -7.39 15.41
N SER A 377 -17.71 -7.43 14.97
CA SER A 377 -18.86 -7.08 15.82
C SER A 377 -19.03 -8.06 16.99
N ASP A 378 -18.98 -9.36 16.70
CA ASP A 378 -19.27 -10.47 17.60
C ASP A 378 -18.03 -11.26 18.06
N GLY A 379 -16.84 -10.91 17.57
CA GLY A 379 -15.63 -11.67 17.88
C GLY A 379 -14.32 -11.01 17.47
N TYR A 380 -13.30 -11.86 17.35
CA TYR A 380 -11.94 -11.52 16.94
C TYR A 380 -11.51 -12.50 15.86
N MET A 381 -10.79 -12.00 14.85
CA MET A 381 -10.30 -12.81 13.74
C MET A 381 -8.79 -12.62 13.60
N ASP A 382 -8.01 -13.71 13.67
CA ASP A 382 -6.59 -13.67 13.33
C ASP A 382 -6.45 -13.61 11.80
N MET A 383 -5.58 -12.73 11.30
CA MET A 383 -5.28 -12.65 9.87
C MET A 383 -4.84 -14.00 9.28
N LYS A 384 -4.19 -14.86 10.07
CA LYS A 384 -3.76 -16.19 9.64
C LYS A 384 -4.90 -17.17 9.38
N ASP A 385 -6.03 -16.96 10.04
CA ASP A 385 -7.21 -17.82 9.90
C ASP A 385 -8.01 -17.46 8.64
N VAL A 386 -7.71 -16.31 8.02
CA VAL A 386 -8.29 -15.89 6.75
C VAL A 386 -7.69 -16.73 5.62
N PRO A 387 -8.46 -17.58 4.92
CA PRO A 387 -7.93 -18.44 3.88
C PRO A 387 -7.22 -17.64 2.78
N GLY A 388 -6.04 -18.07 2.35
CA GLY A 388 -5.22 -17.32 1.39
C GLY A 388 -5.83 -17.23 -0.01
N HIS A 389 -6.50 -18.28 -0.48
CA HIS A 389 -7.16 -18.34 -1.80
C HIS A 389 -8.29 -19.39 -1.79
N THR A 390 -9.50 -18.99 -2.19
CA THR A 390 -10.61 -19.90 -2.55
C THR A 390 -10.75 -20.02 -4.07
N ASN A 391 -11.63 -20.90 -4.57
CA ASN A 391 -11.95 -21.01 -6.00
C ASN A 391 -12.68 -19.77 -6.58
N GLN A 392 -12.85 -18.70 -5.81
CA GLN A 392 -13.52 -17.47 -6.21
C GLN A 392 -12.49 -16.42 -6.68
N SER A 393 -12.62 -15.92 -7.92
CA SER A 393 -11.67 -14.96 -8.50
C SER A 393 -11.55 -13.63 -7.73
N ALA A 394 -12.65 -13.13 -7.15
CA ALA A 394 -12.64 -11.93 -6.31
C ALA A 394 -11.78 -12.13 -5.06
N ASP A 395 -11.89 -13.30 -4.44
CA ASP A 395 -11.11 -13.68 -3.27
C ASP A 395 -9.62 -13.75 -3.61
N ALA A 396 -9.25 -14.34 -4.75
CA ALA A 396 -7.86 -14.40 -5.19
C ALA A 396 -7.22 -13.01 -5.34
N ARG A 397 -7.93 -12.05 -5.97
CA ARG A 397 -7.44 -10.67 -6.16
C ARG A 397 -7.38 -9.87 -4.88
N LEU A 398 -8.44 -9.91 -4.05
CA LEU A 398 -8.43 -9.24 -2.74
C LEU A 398 -7.34 -9.82 -1.84
N SER A 399 -7.13 -11.14 -1.88
CA SER A 399 -6.02 -11.78 -1.17
C SER A 399 -4.68 -11.35 -1.73
N LYS A 400 -4.53 -11.14 -3.04
CA LYS A 400 -3.30 -10.58 -3.62
C LYS A 400 -3.02 -9.18 -3.06
N ILE A 401 -4.03 -8.29 -2.99
CA ILE A 401 -3.88 -6.95 -2.40
C ILE A 401 -3.42 -7.09 -0.94
N LEU A 402 -4.15 -7.88 -0.14
CA LEU A 402 -3.86 -8.04 1.29
C LEU A 402 -2.54 -8.75 1.55
N ASN A 403 -2.18 -9.78 0.80
CA ASN A 403 -0.90 -10.46 0.93
C ASN A 403 0.24 -9.50 0.55
N THR A 404 0.05 -8.68 -0.48
CA THR A 404 1.08 -7.72 -0.85
C THR A 404 1.30 -6.70 0.26
N ILE A 405 0.23 -6.22 0.90
CA ILE A 405 0.31 -5.13 1.89
C ILE A 405 0.62 -5.66 3.31
N LEU A 406 -0.08 -6.71 3.74
CA LEU A 406 -0.10 -7.26 5.10
C LEU A 406 0.79 -8.48 5.31
N ALA A 407 1.47 -9.00 4.28
CA ALA A 407 2.42 -10.10 4.50
C ALA A 407 3.42 -9.72 5.61
N PRO A 408 3.65 -10.61 6.59
CA PRO A 408 4.65 -10.38 7.62
C PRO A 408 6.00 -10.04 7.00
N ALA A 409 6.65 -8.97 7.45
CA ALA A 409 7.97 -8.61 6.94
C ALA A 409 9.04 -9.64 7.34
N HIS A 410 8.77 -10.49 8.35
CA HIS A 410 9.80 -11.32 8.99
C HIS A 410 9.48 -12.82 9.15
N LYS A 411 8.27 -13.32 8.87
CA LYS A 411 7.95 -14.76 9.08
C LYS A 411 8.24 -15.67 7.89
N SER A 412 8.41 -15.09 6.70
CA SER A 412 8.91 -15.78 5.51
C SER A 412 10.30 -15.29 5.12
N ALA A 413 10.96 -14.55 6.02
CA ALA A 413 12.37 -14.24 5.87
C ALA A 413 13.15 -15.55 6.05
N SER A 414 13.39 -16.22 4.92
CA SER A 414 14.71 -16.77 4.65
C SER A 414 15.75 -15.76 5.16
N GLU A 415 16.90 -16.23 5.65
CA GLU A 415 18.05 -15.42 6.09
C GLU A 415 18.53 -14.37 5.04
N THR A 416 17.88 -14.32 3.87
CA THR A 416 18.17 -13.47 2.71
C THR A 416 17.10 -12.42 2.34
N CYS A 417 15.91 -12.39 2.96
CA CYS A 417 14.82 -11.48 2.51
C CYS A 417 14.58 -10.32 3.48
N HIS A 418 15.35 -9.25 3.31
CA HIS A 418 15.05 -7.93 3.88
C HIS A 418 14.09 -7.20 2.92
N CYS A 419 13.04 -6.53 3.41
CA CYS A 419 12.18 -5.71 2.54
C CYS A 419 13.05 -4.62 1.88
N SER A 420 13.14 -4.62 0.55
CA SER A 420 13.82 -3.55 -0.17
C SER A 420 12.98 -2.27 -0.13
N ILE A 421 13.60 -1.14 -0.43
CA ILE A 421 12.88 0.14 -0.57
C ILE A 421 11.77 0.08 -1.64
N ASN A 422 11.95 -0.78 -2.64
CA ASN A 422 10.97 -1.04 -3.68
C ASN A 422 9.79 -1.86 -3.16
N ASP A 423 10.05 -2.88 -2.34
CA ASP A 423 8.99 -3.67 -1.68
C ASP A 423 8.15 -2.79 -0.76
N ILE A 424 8.81 -1.91 0.01
CA ILE A 424 8.12 -0.95 0.87
C ILE A 424 7.31 0.06 0.05
N SER A 425 7.86 0.58 -1.06
CA SER A 425 7.11 1.46 -1.95
C SER A 425 5.81 0.83 -2.45
N HIS A 426 5.82 -0.47 -2.77
CA HIS A 426 4.62 -1.20 -3.17
C HIS A 426 3.65 -1.40 -1.99
N ARG A 427 4.15 -1.68 -0.79
CA ARG A 427 3.32 -1.85 0.42
C ARG A 427 2.71 -0.53 0.92
N LEU A 428 3.34 0.58 0.56
CA LEU A 428 2.88 1.95 0.77
C LEU A 428 1.84 2.37 -0.28
N ALA A 429 1.70 1.65 -1.39
CA ALA A 429 0.67 1.94 -2.37
C ALA A 429 -0.69 1.98 -1.67
N TRP A 430 -1.46 3.02 -1.95
CA TRP A 430 -2.79 3.26 -1.37
C TRP A 430 -2.82 3.63 0.12
N ARG A 431 -1.69 4.08 0.69
CA ARG A 431 -1.62 4.68 2.03
C ARG A 431 -1.51 6.21 1.94
N ASN A 432 -2.21 6.91 2.82
CA ASN A 432 -2.16 8.35 3.01
C ASN A 432 -1.17 8.72 4.13
N ILE A 433 -0.31 9.69 3.84
CA ILE A 433 0.56 10.36 4.80
C ILE A 433 -0.21 11.54 5.39
N GLY A 434 -1.03 11.31 6.41
CA GLY A 434 -1.76 12.40 7.07
C GLY A 434 -0.84 13.56 7.52
N ARG A 435 0.45 13.29 7.77
CA ARG A 435 1.52 14.29 7.90
C ARG A 435 2.72 13.88 7.06
N ALA A 436 3.01 14.60 5.98
CA ALA A 436 4.07 14.29 5.02
C ALA A 436 5.44 13.90 5.64
N HIS A 437 5.78 14.41 6.83
CA HIS A 437 7.05 14.14 7.52
C HIS A 437 7.12 12.80 8.30
N ASP A 438 5.99 12.11 8.47
CA ASP A 438 5.91 10.86 9.22
C ASP A 438 6.30 9.63 8.39
N GLU A 439 6.26 9.72 7.05
CA GLU A 439 6.50 8.59 6.16
C GLU A 439 7.79 7.84 6.48
N THR A 440 8.91 8.57 6.53
CA THR A 440 10.23 7.99 6.82
C THR A 440 10.29 7.32 8.18
N LEU A 441 9.61 7.87 9.20
CA LEU A 441 9.57 7.29 10.54
C LEU A 441 8.71 6.02 10.59
N ALA A 442 7.61 5.99 9.83
CA ALA A 442 6.68 4.87 9.76
C ALA A 442 7.26 3.63 9.07
N ILE A 443 8.26 3.79 8.20
CA ILE A 443 8.86 2.68 7.44
C ILE A 443 10.29 2.35 7.84
N ALA A 444 10.95 3.18 8.65
CA ALA A 444 12.36 3.02 9.01
C ALA A 444 12.67 1.60 9.52
N ALA A 445 11.85 1.09 10.44
CA ALA A 445 12.08 -0.22 11.03
C ALA A 445 11.85 -1.40 10.07
N LEU A 446 11.01 -1.22 9.05
CA LEU A 446 10.81 -2.23 8.00
C LEU A 446 12.03 -2.29 7.05
N LEU A 447 12.80 -1.20 6.99
CA LEU A 447 14.05 -1.07 6.26
C LEU A 447 15.29 -1.28 7.15
N TYR A 448 15.10 -1.81 8.37
CA TYR A 448 16.18 -2.02 9.36
C TYR A 448 16.95 -0.75 9.76
N VAL A 449 16.31 0.41 9.68
CA VAL A 449 16.83 1.69 10.14
C VAL A 449 16.19 2.07 11.48
N ASP A 450 16.99 2.51 12.44
CA ASP A 450 16.46 3.02 13.71
C ASP A 450 15.79 4.38 13.50
N ALA A 451 14.47 4.45 13.75
CA ALA A 451 13.68 5.68 13.63
C ALA A 451 14.21 6.81 14.54
N LYS A 452 14.94 6.49 15.62
CA LYS A 452 15.60 7.47 16.49
C LYS A 452 16.63 8.32 15.75
N GLU A 453 17.32 7.76 14.75
CA GLU A 453 18.26 8.52 13.91
C GLU A 453 17.56 9.56 13.04
N LEU A 454 16.28 9.35 12.72
CA LEU A 454 15.51 10.17 11.81
C LEU A 454 14.63 11.20 12.54
N VAL A 455 14.06 10.83 13.70
CA VAL A 455 13.06 11.64 14.42
C VAL A 455 13.59 13.01 14.85
N MET A 456 14.89 13.08 15.15
CA MET A 456 15.56 14.31 15.57
C MET A 456 15.99 15.20 14.40
N LEU A 457 15.96 14.69 13.17
CA LEU A 457 16.30 15.45 11.98
C LEU A 457 15.12 16.31 11.48
N PRO A 458 15.40 17.44 10.81
CA PRO A 458 14.41 18.18 10.06
C PRO A 458 13.73 17.28 9.00
N PRO A 459 12.40 17.38 8.81
CA PRO A 459 11.65 16.53 7.86
C PRO A 459 12.28 16.37 6.48
N GLU A 460 12.75 17.45 5.89
CA GLU A 460 13.35 17.51 4.56
C GLU A 460 14.66 16.71 4.43
N SER A 461 15.34 16.42 5.54
CA SER A 461 16.60 15.67 5.57
C SER A 461 16.40 14.17 5.83
N ARG A 462 15.21 13.76 6.29
CA ARG A 462 14.98 12.37 6.73
C ARG A 462 15.03 11.36 5.60
N MET A 463 14.50 11.68 4.42
CA MET A 463 14.48 10.75 3.29
C MET A 463 15.90 10.47 2.78
N ALA A 464 16.74 11.50 2.63
CA ALA A 464 18.14 11.32 2.24
C ALA A 464 18.92 10.48 3.28
N LYS A 465 18.74 10.76 4.58
CA LYS A 465 19.35 9.95 5.65
C LYS A 465 18.85 8.50 5.65
N LEU A 466 17.55 8.27 5.41
CA LEU A 466 16.98 6.94 5.30
C LEU A 466 17.61 6.16 4.13
N LEU A 467 17.70 6.77 2.94
CA LEU A 467 18.32 6.16 1.75
C LEU A 467 19.79 5.79 2.00
N LEU A 468 20.54 6.68 2.66
CA LEU A 468 21.93 6.43 3.08
C LEU A 468 22.04 5.26 4.06
N SER A 469 21.15 5.19 5.05
CA SER A 469 21.16 4.10 6.02
C SER A 469 20.77 2.75 5.39
N VAL A 470 19.88 2.74 4.39
CA VAL A 470 19.52 1.53 3.62
C VAL A 470 20.66 1.07 2.71
N ARG A 471 21.37 2.01 2.08
CA ARG A 471 22.51 1.81 1.18
C ARG A 471 22.22 0.98 -0.07
N SER A 472 21.87 -0.31 0.06
CA SER A 472 21.60 -1.21 -1.06
C SER A 472 20.14 -1.14 -1.49
N MET A 473 19.87 -0.87 -2.76
CA MET A 473 18.53 -0.76 -3.32
C MET A 473 18.47 -1.16 -4.79
N HIS A 474 17.27 -1.24 -5.35
CA HIS A 474 17.10 -1.47 -6.78
C HIS A 474 17.22 -0.15 -7.56
N SER A 475 17.93 -0.17 -8.69
CA SER A 475 18.21 0.95 -9.58
C SER A 475 16.93 1.62 -10.09
N SER A 476 15.83 0.88 -10.21
CA SER A 476 14.53 1.43 -10.62
C SER A 476 13.94 2.50 -9.68
N VAL A 477 14.48 2.66 -8.46
CA VAL A 477 14.06 3.70 -7.50
C VAL A 477 14.09 5.12 -8.09
N VAL A 478 14.99 5.39 -9.04
CA VAL A 478 15.14 6.70 -9.70
C VAL A 478 13.93 7.05 -10.56
N PHE A 479 13.25 6.04 -11.14
CA PHE A 479 12.12 6.21 -12.05
C PHE A 479 10.78 6.41 -11.32
N LYS A 480 10.80 6.37 -9.99
CA LYS A 480 9.60 6.61 -9.19
C LYS A 480 9.03 8.00 -9.47
N LYS A 481 7.73 8.03 -9.74
CA LYS A 481 6.94 9.25 -9.95
C LYS A 481 6.95 10.15 -8.70
N GLY A 482 6.90 11.46 -8.93
CA GLY A 482 6.67 12.47 -7.90
C GLY A 482 7.86 13.41 -7.67
N PRO A 483 7.68 14.46 -6.85
CA PRO A 483 8.69 15.49 -6.64
C PRO A 483 10.01 14.94 -6.10
N LYS A 484 11.13 15.39 -6.66
CA LYS A 484 12.47 14.97 -6.23
C LYS A 484 12.96 15.74 -4.98
N ILE A 485 13.94 15.16 -4.31
CA ILE A 485 14.69 15.79 -3.23
C ILE A 485 15.58 16.90 -3.82
N LYS A 486 15.77 18.01 -3.10
CA LYS A 486 16.58 19.16 -3.57
C LYS A 486 18.03 19.12 -3.10
N VAL A 487 18.34 18.25 -2.13
CA VAL A 487 19.66 18.06 -1.54
C VAL A 487 20.64 17.52 -2.60
N PRO A 488 21.85 18.11 -2.75
CA PRO A 488 22.89 17.58 -3.64
C PRO A 488 23.18 16.10 -3.37
N GLY A 489 23.43 15.31 -4.42
CA GLY A 489 23.65 13.86 -4.35
C GLY A 489 22.37 13.02 -4.24
N PHE A 490 21.21 13.63 -4.00
CA PHE A 490 19.93 12.95 -3.86
C PHE A 490 18.87 13.47 -4.84
N ARG A 491 19.22 14.25 -5.86
CA ARG A 491 18.24 14.89 -6.75
C ARG A 491 17.56 13.90 -7.71
N TRP A 492 18.13 12.70 -7.83
CA TRP A 492 17.49 11.55 -8.46
C TRP A 492 16.36 10.93 -7.62
N ALA A 493 16.42 11.09 -6.30
CA ALA A 493 15.54 10.40 -5.36
C ALA A 493 14.21 11.15 -5.18
N SER A 494 13.11 10.40 -5.13
CA SER A 494 11.78 10.97 -4.84
C SER A 494 11.68 11.39 -3.37
N ARG A 495 10.97 12.49 -3.11
CA ARG A 495 10.71 12.99 -1.75
C ARG A 495 9.82 12.06 -0.93
N SER A 496 9.00 11.26 -1.63
CA SER A 496 8.11 10.26 -1.05
C SER A 496 8.25 8.93 -1.80
N LEU A 497 8.14 7.84 -1.06
CA LEU A 497 8.05 6.46 -1.53
C LEU A 497 6.59 6.01 -1.68
N ILE A 498 5.60 6.82 -1.29
CA ILE A 498 4.19 6.55 -1.56
C ILE A 498 3.88 6.83 -3.03
N GLY A 499 3.24 5.87 -3.70
CA GLY A 499 2.77 6.01 -5.07
C GLY A 499 2.29 4.67 -5.65
N HIS A 500 1.51 4.72 -6.73
CA HIS A 500 0.84 3.54 -7.31
C HIS A 500 1.63 2.87 -8.45
N ASP A 501 2.65 3.55 -8.99
CA ASP A 501 3.51 3.02 -10.05
C ASP A 501 4.69 2.28 -9.41
N SER A 502 4.66 0.95 -9.41
CA SER A 502 5.82 0.15 -8.99
C SER A 502 6.04 -1.06 -9.88
N HIS A 503 7.23 -1.13 -10.48
CA HIS A 503 7.73 -2.30 -11.20
C HIS A 503 8.39 -3.26 -10.21
N PHE A 504 8.04 -4.54 -10.30
CA PHE A 504 8.56 -5.60 -9.43
C PHE A 504 9.91 -6.08 -9.91
N THR A 505 10.94 -5.95 -9.09
CA THR A 505 12.30 -6.44 -9.39
C THR A 505 12.97 -6.85 -8.08
N MET A 506 13.55 -8.05 -8.04
CA MET A 506 13.96 -8.70 -6.79
C MET A 506 15.43 -8.49 -6.39
N ALA A 507 16.27 -7.89 -7.25
CA ALA A 507 17.71 -7.83 -7.03
C ALA A 507 18.19 -6.40 -6.76
N CYS A 508 18.79 -6.13 -5.59
CA CYS A 508 19.43 -4.84 -5.36
C CYS A 508 20.71 -4.74 -6.22
N ASP A 509 20.72 -3.78 -7.16
CA ASP A 509 21.76 -3.54 -8.15
C ASP A 509 22.29 -2.09 -8.10
N ALA A 510 21.94 -1.34 -7.05
CA ALA A 510 22.36 0.04 -6.84
C ALA A 510 22.82 0.28 -5.39
N ILE A 511 23.83 1.15 -5.24
CA ILE A 511 24.40 1.56 -3.96
C ILE A 511 24.21 3.06 -3.79
N CYS A 512 23.49 3.47 -2.76
CA CYS A 512 23.36 4.86 -2.38
C CYS A 512 24.54 5.29 -1.48
N THR A 513 25.20 6.38 -1.89
CA THR A 513 26.28 7.04 -1.16
C THR A 513 25.91 8.50 -0.91
N ASP A 514 26.75 9.23 -0.18
CA ASP A 514 26.56 10.67 0.06
C ASP A 514 26.79 11.52 -1.19
N GLN A 515 27.46 10.96 -2.20
CA GLN A 515 27.69 11.61 -3.50
C GLN A 515 26.57 11.34 -4.50
N GLY A 516 25.85 10.22 -4.42
CA GLY A 516 24.90 9.82 -5.44
C GLY A 516 24.40 8.38 -5.34
N LEU A 517 23.71 7.93 -6.38
CA LEU A 517 23.38 6.52 -6.60
C LEU A 517 24.36 5.90 -7.60
N GLU A 518 25.07 4.87 -7.17
CA GLU A 518 26.00 4.10 -7.98
C GLU A 518 25.29 2.87 -8.56
N THR A 519 25.16 2.79 -9.88
CA THR A 519 24.55 1.65 -10.57
C THR A 519 24.86 1.68 -12.07
N SER A 520 24.28 0.78 -12.84
CA SER A 520 24.52 0.62 -14.27
C SER A 520 23.22 0.58 -15.05
N TYR A 521 22.95 1.60 -15.88
CA TYR A 521 21.73 1.67 -16.71
C TYR A 521 22.03 1.51 -18.20
N PRO A 522 21.15 0.88 -18.98
CA PRO A 522 21.03 1.19 -20.40
C PRO A 522 20.83 2.70 -20.60
N CYS A 523 21.70 3.32 -21.41
CA CYS A 523 21.69 4.76 -21.68
C CYS A 523 21.69 5.04 -23.19
N ILE A 524 20.74 5.86 -23.64
CA ILE A 524 20.67 6.41 -25.00
C ILE A 524 21.37 7.77 -24.97
N CYS A 525 22.58 7.85 -25.54
CA CYS A 525 23.38 9.08 -25.55
C CYS A 525 23.23 9.83 -26.88
N PHE A 526 23.20 11.15 -26.83
CA PHE A 526 23.11 12.04 -27.99
C PHE A 526 23.87 13.35 -27.71
N GLU A 527 23.79 14.31 -28.62
CA GLU A 527 24.41 15.62 -28.42
C GLU A 527 23.63 16.44 -27.38
N LYS A 528 24.35 17.16 -26.51
CA LYS A 528 23.74 18.00 -25.48
C LYS A 528 22.72 18.96 -26.08
N THR A 529 21.48 18.79 -25.66
CA THR A 529 20.34 19.49 -26.27
C THR A 529 19.42 20.02 -25.18
N THR A 530 18.90 21.23 -25.38
CA THR A 530 17.85 21.83 -24.54
C THR A 530 16.49 21.62 -25.18
N PHE A 531 15.54 21.22 -24.35
CA PHE A 531 14.18 20.89 -24.74
C PHE A 531 13.17 21.67 -23.91
N ARG A 532 12.03 21.95 -24.53
CA ARG A 532 10.87 22.50 -23.83
C ARG A 532 10.03 21.41 -23.19
N ARG A 533 9.23 21.78 -22.19
CA ARG A 533 8.44 20.89 -21.34
C ARG A 533 7.53 19.94 -22.11
N ASP A 534 6.92 20.40 -23.20
CA ASP A 534 5.87 19.66 -23.93
C ASP A 534 6.35 19.10 -25.29
N GLU A 535 7.66 19.18 -25.57
CA GLU A 535 8.20 18.65 -26.82
C GLU A 535 8.20 17.12 -26.82
N VAL A 536 7.72 16.53 -27.93
CA VAL A 536 7.85 15.10 -28.22
C VAL A 536 9.04 14.90 -29.17
N TRP A 537 9.94 13.97 -28.83
CA TRP A 537 11.19 13.78 -29.57
C TRP A 537 11.21 12.43 -30.27
N PHE A 538 11.96 12.36 -31.35
CA PHE A 538 12.26 11.11 -32.04
C PHE A 538 13.77 10.86 -32.04
N LEU A 539 14.22 9.90 -31.24
CA LEU A 539 15.61 9.46 -31.20
C LEU A 539 15.83 8.36 -32.23
N ARG A 540 16.81 8.56 -33.11
CA ARG A 540 17.14 7.63 -34.19
C ARG A 540 18.59 7.18 -34.13
N LEU A 541 18.82 5.87 -34.05
CA LEU A 541 20.15 5.28 -34.25
C LEU A 541 20.58 5.40 -35.72
N GLY A 542 21.87 5.73 -35.93
CA GLY A 542 22.41 6.06 -37.25
C GLY A 542 22.53 4.89 -38.24
N LYS A 543 22.56 3.64 -37.77
CA LYS A 543 22.53 2.43 -38.62
C LYS A 543 21.17 1.76 -38.43
N ARG A 544 20.46 1.45 -39.52
CA ARG A 544 19.19 0.69 -39.48
C ARG A 544 19.43 -0.66 -38.80
N PRO A 545 18.92 -0.88 -37.58
CA PRO A 545 19.01 -2.18 -36.94
C PRO A 545 18.06 -3.17 -37.62
N VAL A 546 18.28 -4.48 -37.43
CA VAL A 546 17.37 -5.53 -37.91
C VAL A 546 16.02 -5.48 -37.17
N THR A 547 16.02 -5.02 -35.91
CA THR A 547 14.84 -4.73 -35.07
C THR A 547 15.13 -3.59 -34.10
N GLY A 548 14.15 -2.71 -33.84
CA GLY A 548 14.25 -1.65 -32.83
C GLY A 548 15.16 -0.47 -33.18
N GLY A 549 15.48 0.36 -32.18
CA GLY A 549 16.51 1.41 -32.25
C GLY A 549 16.04 2.81 -32.68
N CYS A 550 14.73 3.03 -32.71
CA CYS A 550 14.14 4.35 -32.72
C CYS A 550 13.20 4.49 -31.52
N PHE A 551 13.16 5.67 -30.91
CA PHE A 551 12.37 5.92 -29.71
C PHE A 551 11.59 7.22 -29.83
N ILE A 552 10.32 7.19 -29.43
CA ILE A 552 9.56 8.40 -29.15
C ILE A 552 9.75 8.73 -27.67
N ILE A 553 10.15 9.95 -27.38
CA ILE A 553 10.28 10.45 -26.01
C ILE A 553 9.17 11.45 -25.75
N MET A 554 8.42 11.20 -24.67
CA MET A 554 7.31 12.05 -24.25
C MET A 554 7.58 12.55 -22.82
N PRO A 555 7.29 13.82 -22.54
CA PRO A 555 7.45 14.36 -21.20
C PRO A 555 6.42 13.77 -20.23
N THR A 556 6.80 13.62 -18.96
CA THR A 556 5.83 13.34 -17.90
C THR A 556 5.22 14.64 -17.38
N GLN A 557 3.94 14.61 -17.01
CA GLN A 557 3.24 15.81 -16.48
C GLN A 557 3.58 16.09 -15.01
N ASP A 558 4.29 15.18 -14.34
CA ASP A 558 4.31 15.06 -12.87
C ASP A 558 5.46 15.78 -12.15
N ASP A 559 6.49 16.24 -12.86
CA ASP A 559 7.77 16.62 -12.23
C ASP A 559 7.91 18.10 -11.80
N GLY A 560 6.87 18.93 -11.98
CA GLY A 560 6.83 20.31 -11.44
C GLY A 560 8.05 21.22 -11.76
N GLY A 561 8.78 20.92 -12.84
CA GLY A 561 10.05 21.56 -13.19
C GLY A 561 9.92 22.76 -14.12
N SER A 562 11.07 23.35 -14.45
CA SER A 562 11.23 24.44 -15.42
C SER A 562 10.61 24.09 -16.78
N ASP A 563 10.17 25.12 -17.51
CA ASP A 563 9.66 25.00 -18.88
C ASP A 563 10.71 24.47 -19.85
N GLU A 564 12.00 24.50 -19.48
CA GLU A 564 13.10 23.96 -20.26
C GLU A 564 14.03 23.08 -19.41
N TYR A 565 14.66 22.09 -20.07
CA TYR A 565 15.65 21.23 -19.46
C TYR A 565 16.68 20.76 -20.50
N THR A 566 17.92 20.55 -20.07
CA THR A 566 19.03 20.16 -20.94
C THR A 566 19.53 18.77 -20.56
N CYS A 567 19.70 17.90 -21.55
CA CYS A 567 20.29 16.57 -21.37
C CYS A 567 21.06 16.12 -22.62
N ASP A 568 21.92 15.13 -22.43
CA ASP A 568 22.69 14.41 -23.47
C ASP A 568 22.59 12.88 -23.32
N GLY A 569 21.85 12.41 -22.30
CA GLY A 569 21.56 11.00 -22.09
C GLY A 569 20.12 10.76 -21.61
N ILE A 570 19.59 9.58 -21.95
CA ILE A 570 18.37 9.04 -21.35
C ILE A 570 18.68 7.66 -20.78
N ILE A 571 18.52 7.48 -19.48
CA ILE A 571 18.59 6.19 -18.80
C ILE A 571 17.22 5.52 -18.76
N VAL A 572 17.18 4.21 -18.91
CA VAL A 572 15.95 3.40 -18.82
C VAL A 572 16.22 2.14 -17.99
N PRO A 573 15.21 1.52 -17.33
CA PRO A 573 15.39 0.24 -16.66
C PRO A 573 15.86 -0.84 -17.64
N GLU A 574 15.18 -0.92 -18.78
CA GLU A 574 15.45 -1.82 -19.89
C GLU A 574 15.15 -1.08 -21.20
N VAL A 575 15.85 -1.43 -22.28
CA VAL A 575 15.59 -0.85 -23.60
C VAL A 575 14.26 -1.41 -24.11
N PRO A 576 13.25 -0.56 -24.42
CA PRO A 576 11.96 -1.07 -24.85
C PRO A 576 12.07 -1.62 -26.27
N ASP A 577 11.67 -2.89 -26.45
CA ASP A 577 11.50 -3.51 -27.77
C ASP A 577 10.09 -3.26 -28.34
N SER A 578 9.10 -3.10 -27.47
CA SER A 578 7.72 -2.70 -27.77
C SER A 578 7.08 -1.99 -26.56
N GLY A 579 6.05 -1.19 -26.80
CA GLY A 579 5.33 -0.47 -25.73
C GLY A 579 6.11 0.69 -25.11
N ASP A 580 5.65 1.11 -23.93
CA ASP A 580 6.15 2.26 -23.20
C ASP A 580 6.95 1.82 -21.97
N THR A 581 8.06 2.49 -21.71
CA THR A 581 8.79 2.41 -20.45
C THR A 581 9.02 3.80 -19.88
N VAL A 582 9.34 3.86 -18.59
CA VAL A 582 9.70 5.11 -17.92
C VAL A 582 11.21 5.26 -17.96
N GLY A 583 11.69 6.41 -18.42
CA GLY A 583 13.10 6.77 -18.43
C GLY A 583 13.40 8.03 -17.63
N GLY A 584 14.69 8.35 -17.55
CA GLY A 584 15.20 9.57 -16.93
C GLY A 584 16.17 10.27 -17.87
N ALA A 585 15.91 11.54 -18.17
CA ALA A 585 16.90 12.41 -18.79
C ALA A 585 18.02 12.71 -17.78
N VAL A 586 19.26 12.65 -18.27
CA VAL A 586 20.47 12.91 -17.51
C VAL A 586 21.41 13.81 -18.29
N LEU A 587 22.15 14.63 -17.55
CA LEU A 587 23.30 15.36 -18.08
C LEU A 587 24.58 14.63 -17.66
N LEU A 588 25.27 14.04 -18.64
CA LEU A 588 26.53 13.34 -18.46
C LEU A 588 27.65 14.37 -18.31
N CYS A 589 28.41 14.26 -17.23
CA CYS A 589 29.56 15.14 -16.99
C CYS A 589 30.79 14.57 -17.72
N ASP A 590 31.58 15.44 -18.36
CA ASP A 590 32.84 15.02 -18.96
C ASP A 590 33.77 14.42 -17.88
N ARG A 591 34.51 13.38 -18.25
CA ARG A 591 35.54 12.82 -17.37
C ARG A 591 36.64 13.87 -17.19
N ASP A 592 36.68 14.51 -16.02
CA ASP A 592 37.80 15.38 -15.64
C ASP A 592 39.09 14.56 -15.77
N THR A 593 39.94 14.96 -16.72
CA THR A 593 41.22 14.31 -17.03
C THR A 593 42.27 14.46 -15.92
N THR A 594 41.90 15.06 -14.79
CA THR A 594 42.80 15.40 -13.67
C THR A 594 42.67 14.50 -12.43
N ARG A 595 41.69 13.60 -12.36
CA ARG A 595 41.64 12.56 -11.29
C ARG A 595 42.23 11.24 -11.79
N SER A 596 43.56 11.16 -11.78
CA SER A 596 44.25 9.88 -11.89
C SER A 596 44.03 9.05 -10.62
N GLN A 597 43.82 7.75 -10.80
CA GLN A 597 43.87 6.68 -9.78
C GLN A 597 42.64 6.56 -8.86
N ALA A 598 41.57 5.99 -9.40
CA ALA A 598 40.75 5.03 -8.67
C ALA A 598 40.23 4.00 -9.68
N GLU A 599 40.29 2.71 -9.34
CA GLU A 599 39.82 1.56 -10.16
C GLU A 599 38.29 1.55 -10.37
N ASP A 600 37.59 2.64 -10.01
CA ASP A 600 36.13 2.74 -9.88
C ASP A 600 35.57 4.04 -10.52
N ALA A 601 36.10 4.42 -11.70
CA ALA A 601 35.76 5.69 -12.37
C ALA A 601 34.39 5.65 -13.08
N ARG A 602 33.30 5.57 -12.30
CA ARG A 602 31.92 5.73 -12.77
C ARG A 602 31.72 7.11 -13.42
N LEU A 603 30.90 7.16 -14.47
CA LEU A 603 30.57 8.42 -15.14
C LEU A 603 29.58 9.22 -14.28
N ALA A 604 29.93 10.45 -13.92
CA ALA A 604 29.01 11.31 -13.19
C ALA A 604 27.86 11.75 -14.09
N ALA A 605 26.62 11.61 -13.61
CA ALA A 605 25.42 11.96 -14.32
C ALA A 605 24.48 12.75 -13.40
N ILE A 606 23.97 13.89 -13.88
CA ILE A 606 23.02 14.71 -13.12
C ILE A 606 21.61 14.33 -13.55
N TRP A 607 20.75 13.96 -12.62
CA TRP A 607 19.33 13.71 -12.90
C TRP A 607 18.64 15.02 -13.30
N THR A 608 17.92 15.02 -14.42
CA THR A 608 17.19 16.22 -14.87
C THR A 608 15.69 16.03 -14.80
N LYS A 609 15.13 14.98 -15.42
CA LYS A 609 13.68 14.83 -15.58
C LYS A 609 13.24 13.41 -15.88
N ARG A 610 12.07 13.01 -15.40
CA ARG A 610 11.41 11.75 -15.76
C ARG A 610 10.66 11.87 -17.09
N LEU A 611 10.77 10.86 -17.94
CA LEU A 611 10.21 10.82 -19.29
C LEU A 611 9.53 9.47 -19.57
N TYR A 612 8.62 9.45 -20.54
CA TYR A 612 8.16 8.20 -21.16
C TYR A 612 8.99 7.93 -22.42
N VAL A 613 9.37 6.67 -22.60
CA VAL A 613 10.18 6.19 -23.72
C VAL A 613 9.41 5.08 -24.40
N ARG A 614 9.01 5.31 -25.65
CA ARG A 614 8.25 4.35 -26.46
C ARG A 614 9.11 3.83 -27.60
N ALA A 615 9.13 2.52 -27.80
CA ALA A 615 9.75 1.93 -28.98
C ALA A 615 8.99 2.38 -30.25
N ALA A 616 9.72 2.81 -31.28
CA ALA A 616 9.12 3.34 -32.50
C ALA A 616 9.73 2.76 -33.77
N GLY A 617 8.96 2.83 -34.86
CA GLY A 617 9.42 2.42 -36.19
C GLY A 617 10.37 3.45 -36.81
N TYR A 618 11.25 3.00 -37.70
CA TYR A 618 12.21 3.88 -38.38
C TYR A 618 11.54 4.98 -39.24
N GLU A 619 10.34 4.69 -39.75
CA GLU A 619 9.58 5.59 -40.65
C GLU A 619 8.61 6.52 -39.90
N THR A 620 8.49 6.40 -38.58
CA THR A 620 7.56 7.19 -37.75
C THR A 620 7.62 8.71 -37.99
N PRO A 621 8.79 9.36 -38.20
CA PRO A 621 8.83 10.80 -38.47
C PRO A 621 8.12 11.22 -39.76
N LYS A 622 7.96 10.31 -40.74
CA LYS A 622 7.20 10.60 -41.97
C LYS A 622 5.70 10.73 -41.70
N LEU A 623 5.21 10.08 -40.64
CA LEU A 623 3.81 10.09 -40.24
C LEU A 623 3.49 11.25 -39.27
N HIS A 624 4.52 11.80 -38.62
CA HIS A 624 4.40 12.87 -37.63
C HIS A 624 5.47 13.96 -37.88
N PRO A 625 5.23 14.91 -38.81
CA PRO A 625 6.22 15.88 -39.25
C PRO A 625 6.65 16.89 -38.17
N ASN A 626 5.90 17.00 -37.07
CA ASN A 626 6.20 17.89 -35.94
C ASN A 626 7.23 17.31 -34.95
N LEU A 627 7.68 16.07 -35.15
CA LEU A 627 8.66 15.43 -34.26
C LEU A 627 10.06 16.01 -34.46
N ARG A 628 10.68 16.44 -33.35
CA ARG A 628 12.10 16.84 -33.35
C ARG A 628 12.98 15.58 -33.43
N VAL A 629 13.67 15.40 -34.55
CA VAL A 629 14.53 14.23 -34.79
C VAL A 629 15.92 14.46 -34.21
N ILE A 630 16.37 13.55 -33.36
CA ILE A 630 17.67 13.58 -32.69
C ILE A 630 18.46 12.34 -33.09
N LYS A 631 19.71 12.54 -33.49
CA LYS A 631 20.61 11.43 -33.82
C LYS A 631 21.21 10.85 -32.55
N VAL A 632 20.97 9.56 -32.32
CA VAL A 632 21.61 8.83 -31.21
C VAL A 632 23.08 8.60 -31.56
N ARG A 633 23.96 9.00 -30.63
CA ARG A 633 25.42 8.79 -30.71
C ARG A 633 25.78 7.36 -30.35
N SER A 634 25.22 6.86 -29.24
CA SER A 634 25.46 5.52 -28.74
C SER A 634 24.28 5.03 -27.90
N LEU A 635 24.08 3.71 -27.87
CA LEU A 635 23.18 3.02 -26.96
C LEU A 635 23.96 1.87 -26.32
N GLY A 636 23.99 1.82 -24.99
CA GLY A 636 24.68 0.76 -24.26
C GLY A 636 24.54 0.93 -22.75
N LYS A 637 24.97 -0.08 -21.99
CA LYS A 637 25.01 0.00 -20.53
C LYS A 637 26.14 0.93 -20.09
N GLN A 638 25.85 1.84 -19.16
CA GLN A 638 26.81 2.80 -18.60
C GLN A 638 26.84 2.65 -17.08
N ASP A 639 28.04 2.61 -16.50
CA ASP A 639 28.25 2.66 -15.05
C ASP A 639 28.24 4.11 -14.59
N LEU A 640 27.22 4.48 -13.81
CA LEU A 640 26.92 5.86 -13.45
C LEU A 640 27.05 6.09 -11.94
N LEU A 641 27.48 7.31 -11.59
CA LEU A 641 27.21 7.95 -10.32
C LEU A 641 26.15 9.03 -10.56
N LEU A 642 24.91 8.73 -10.19
CA LEU A 642 23.76 9.60 -10.45
C LEU A 642 23.53 10.55 -9.28
N THR A 643 23.48 11.87 -9.53
CA THR A 643 23.35 12.91 -8.49
C THR A 643 22.07 13.71 -8.57
#